data_AF-A0AAU1PYN8-F1
#
_entry.id   AF-A0AAU1PYN8-F1
#
_cell.length_a   1.000
_cell.length_b   1.000
_cell.length_c   1.000
_cell.angle_alpha   90.00
_cell.angle_beta   90.00
_cell.angle_gamma   90.00
#
_symmetry.space_group_name_H-M   'P 1'
#
loop_
_entity.id
_entity.type
_entity.pdbx_description
1 polymer ?
#
loop_
_entity_poly.entity_id
_entity_poly.type
_entity_poly.pdbx_seq_one_letter_code
_entity_poly.pdbx_strand_id
1 'polypeptide(L)'
;MAARIEPELMRAVRVTVAPLLDVSAETDLWFGDLVEQRGFGYVVLRSDLLPQLRAELTERLKNCPTGAPLHRLWSVIERMHRNGSPALFAEERATWHAVSGGTEAEADIEHALRPALRALVEEARDGVARWFSGAWQRLPEPVRRTTTAWQLATVARARLADAVLQSEPPERLSVTDVGLIAALLPHAELHGRRVGPLLVLGEGADDPGSFVLQVPDTDPQVLDLLDQPVPRTIQVRRAETVAETVGWGPVRLLAADGAVYELPPPALDLSRGGTAPRHGTAPCWHIVLSHAGFDRSWAAWITDQFQLAGHRVTSRLWNPDPSQPLTELLDDLLDTADRALLLIGATYCALGGRTAQEWDSALTACAADHAGRLAIVIVDAGEPPAAATALPIADLRGTGEQEARHRLFDLLGVSLSRLAGEASRLTTRFPDTPPAVSNAPRRDPRFSGREEILAHIRQILLAASEPGTGPAGQHRCVLLGASGIGKSQLVTEYAHRFGNEYDIVWWISAASQATAREQLAELAPRLNLAAGQGIGNRIRAVQDALRVGLPFHRWLLVLDSADDVREIEDLLPEGAGHVLITSRNPAWADDERVLCIDVPPFPRNESIAYIRARAPRLSASEADGLAEAVQDFPLLLSHTAAWLDTNPMPVPQYIELVRSHPPERPPNGHTTQYPRALEGSWTITLASLRERNPVVVELLDLLTHFSPEAIPVRLLPSADAGVLPPRIASVATDPAAWDATMRQLSETSAVRLESGANGVERATMPRLYHTLLREQLSDERRELLSRTACQILAGADPQRPQDAALWPRYAELIPHLEISGSLERGGIGARLVLNCIEYLRTRGEANAGLRLCEQAKIRWRRHRPFDDPDMLIVTYQHANMLRRAGRYQEAEAVGRDVVDRLSAARPADHPDLQRARNTLGGTLVALGAYQEAFELYDRTAHITATTLGEEAAATQQARTNLSIVLALLGRYQEALDLSAAVLAVRSRQLGPHHAFTLYTAQRQAWTLRLLGRYAYALGRQEANVRDYRRLMGRYTVETMVAEHNLASCLRRVGDLTPARNLMRELVERAHQIQGPHHPEALLVAADYASLLREDRSLDQSWDLATTAARGYADLLGDTHPYSIGTAGNLGLILRDSGDRDRDEARRVAERALQGMTASMGADHPWTIGCALNAASARSHSGDAEGAADLSGLALERATNVVGRSHPLALACEAALSQDLRALRRAAEADQLQQDALTRLTGTLGEHSPQTAAVRRGERPFWDFEPQPT
;
A
#
# COMPACT_ATOMS: atom_id res chain seq x y z
N MET A 1 4.56 -13.39 -10.75
CA MET A 1 4.95 -14.38 -9.70
C MET A 1 6.39 -14.92 -9.85
N ALA A 2 7.39 -14.34 -9.19
CA ALA A 2 8.65 -15.04 -8.93
C ALA A 2 8.45 -16.09 -7.83
N ALA A 3 8.62 -17.39 -8.09
CA ALA A 3 8.68 -18.33 -6.98
C ALA A 3 10.04 -18.19 -6.30
N ARG A 4 10.02 -17.68 -5.08
CA ARG A 4 11.08 -17.92 -4.11
C ARG A 4 11.16 -19.44 -3.90
N ILE A 5 12.23 -20.06 -4.38
CA ILE A 5 12.67 -21.31 -3.77
C ILE A 5 13.28 -20.91 -2.43
N GLU A 6 12.75 -21.48 -1.35
CA GLU A 6 13.21 -21.25 0.01
C GLU A 6 14.73 -21.47 0.12
N PRO A 7 15.49 -20.54 0.70
CA PRO A 7 16.94 -20.66 0.93
C PRO A 7 17.34 -21.99 1.59
N GLU A 8 16.43 -22.63 2.32
CA GLU A 8 16.57 -23.94 2.95
C GLU A 8 16.72 -25.10 1.95
N LEU A 9 15.98 -25.07 0.84
CA LEU A 9 16.06 -26.11 -0.21
C LEU A 9 17.43 -26.03 -0.93
N MET A 10 17.90 -24.81 -1.17
CA MET A 10 19.26 -24.55 -1.67
C MET A 10 20.33 -24.94 -0.65
N ARG A 11 20.11 -24.71 0.66
CA ARG A 11 21.00 -25.18 1.75
C ARG A 11 21.06 -26.70 1.85
N ALA A 12 19.98 -27.41 1.59
CA ALA A 12 19.96 -28.88 1.67
C ALA A 12 20.75 -29.53 0.51
N VAL A 13 20.70 -28.92 -0.68
CA VAL A 13 21.60 -29.28 -1.80
C VAL A 13 23.06 -28.91 -1.47
N ARG A 14 23.29 -27.71 -0.89
CA ARG A 14 24.60 -27.16 -0.45
C ARG A 14 25.38 -28.08 0.50
N VAL A 15 24.70 -28.76 1.43
CA VAL A 15 25.36 -29.57 2.47
C VAL A 15 25.85 -30.93 1.94
N THR A 16 25.33 -31.41 0.81
CA THR A 16 25.47 -32.83 0.45
C THR A 16 26.36 -33.09 -0.77
N VAL A 17 26.60 -32.10 -1.64
CA VAL A 17 27.28 -32.34 -2.94
C VAL A 17 28.68 -31.70 -3.04
N ALA A 18 28.91 -30.49 -2.52
CA ALA A 18 30.24 -29.86 -2.54
C ALA A 18 30.38 -28.77 -1.44
N PRO A 19 30.78 -29.11 -0.21
CA PRO A 19 30.71 -28.22 0.95
C PRO A 19 31.72 -27.06 0.98
N LEU A 20 32.48 -26.81 -0.10
CA LEU A 20 33.64 -25.90 -0.13
C LEU A 20 33.63 -24.84 -1.26
N LEU A 21 32.53 -24.68 -2.01
CA LEU A 21 32.43 -23.63 -3.04
C LEU A 21 31.81 -22.33 -2.52
N ASP A 22 32.26 -21.20 -3.07
CA ASP A 22 31.76 -19.84 -2.81
C ASP A 22 30.53 -19.51 -3.69
N VAL A 23 29.51 -18.90 -3.07
CA VAL A 23 28.17 -18.60 -3.61
C VAL A 23 28.22 -17.72 -4.86
N SER A 24 29.16 -16.78 -4.92
CA SER A 24 29.26 -15.84 -6.05
C SER A 24 29.84 -16.49 -7.30
N ALA A 25 30.72 -17.48 -7.16
CA ALA A 25 31.35 -18.21 -8.27
C ALA A 25 30.44 -19.35 -8.80
N GLU A 26 29.52 -19.84 -7.97
CA GLU A 26 28.61 -20.95 -8.28
C GLU A 26 27.39 -20.51 -9.12
N THR A 27 26.91 -19.28 -8.90
CA THR A 27 25.77 -18.71 -9.64
C THR A 27 26.08 -18.55 -11.14
N ASP A 28 27.34 -18.29 -11.47
CA ASP A 28 27.82 -18.16 -12.86
C ASP A 28 28.06 -19.53 -13.53
N LEU A 29 28.20 -20.62 -12.76
CA LEU A 29 28.60 -21.94 -13.28
C LEU A 29 27.41 -22.88 -13.57
N TRP A 30 26.29 -22.75 -12.84
CA TRP A 30 25.12 -23.64 -12.95
C TRP A 30 23.81 -22.98 -13.35
N PHE A 31 23.63 -21.68 -13.06
CA PHE A 31 22.32 -21.02 -13.15
C PHE A 31 22.35 -19.68 -13.91
N GLY A 32 23.45 -19.36 -14.60
CA GLY A 32 23.63 -18.09 -15.30
C GLY A 32 22.47 -17.71 -16.22
N ASP A 33 21.90 -18.69 -16.93
CA ASP A 33 20.79 -18.50 -17.86
C ASP A 33 19.40 -18.50 -17.18
N LEU A 34 19.33 -18.89 -15.90
CA LEU A 34 18.10 -19.07 -15.10
C LEU A 34 17.87 -17.92 -14.10
N VAL A 35 18.83 -17.01 -13.94
CA VAL A 35 18.81 -15.93 -12.95
C VAL A 35 18.25 -14.65 -13.57
N GLU A 36 17.15 -14.14 -13.01
CA GLU A 36 16.51 -12.89 -13.42
C GLU A 36 17.07 -11.68 -12.66
N GLN A 37 17.27 -11.82 -11.36
CA GLN A 37 17.79 -10.77 -10.50
C GLN A 37 18.65 -11.35 -9.36
N ARG A 38 19.74 -10.66 -9.02
CA ARG A 38 20.61 -11.02 -7.88
C ARG A 38 20.36 -10.06 -6.71
N GLY A 39 20.28 -10.61 -5.49
CA GLY A 39 20.22 -9.86 -4.24
C GLY A 39 21.22 -10.42 -3.21
N PHE A 40 21.42 -9.71 -2.10
CA PHE A 40 22.35 -10.17 -1.06
C PHE A 40 21.70 -11.32 -0.26
N GLY A 41 22.18 -12.55 -0.45
CA GLY A 41 21.69 -13.76 0.24
C GLY A 41 20.54 -14.51 -0.44
N TYR A 42 20.07 -14.05 -1.61
CA TYR A 42 19.06 -14.73 -2.41
C TYR A 42 19.28 -14.51 -3.91
N VAL A 43 18.73 -15.43 -4.71
CA VAL A 43 18.71 -15.35 -6.16
C VAL A 43 17.26 -15.38 -6.61
N VAL A 44 16.87 -14.46 -7.49
CA VAL A 44 15.55 -14.48 -8.13
C VAL A 44 15.73 -15.21 -9.45
N LEU A 45 15.10 -16.38 -9.55
CA LEU A 45 15.06 -17.13 -10.80
C LEU A 45 13.97 -16.56 -11.69
N ARG A 46 14.23 -16.63 -12.99
CA ARG A 46 13.28 -16.34 -14.06
C ARG A 46 11.98 -17.11 -13.85
N SER A 47 10.90 -16.37 -13.58
CA SER A 47 9.63 -16.98 -13.17
C SER A 47 9.03 -17.91 -14.23
N ASP A 48 9.30 -17.61 -15.49
CA ASP A 48 8.90 -18.36 -16.67
C ASP A 48 9.60 -19.74 -16.79
N LEU A 49 10.71 -19.94 -16.06
CA LEU A 49 11.47 -21.19 -16.06
C LEU A 49 11.17 -22.10 -14.85
N LEU A 50 10.34 -21.66 -13.90
CA LEU A 50 9.93 -22.46 -12.72
C LEU A 50 9.10 -23.71 -13.05
N PRO A 51 8.13 -23.66 -13.99
CA PRO A 51 7.45 -24.88 -14.44
C PRO A 51 8.45 -25.89 -15.03
N GLN A 52 9.48 -25.42 -15.73
CA GLN A 52 10.53 -26.25 -16.31
C GLN A 52 11.47 -26.80 -15.24
N LEU A 53 11.86 -26.00 -14.25
CA LEU A 53 12.68 -26.45 -13.12
C LEU A 53 11.94 -27.46 -12.23
N ARG A 54 10.63 -27.25 -11.99
CA ARG A 54 9.76 -28.22 -11.30
C ARG A 54 9.58 -29.48 -12.13
N ALA A 55 9.42 -29.37 -13.45
CA ALA A 55 9.35 -30.52 -14.35
C ALA A 55 10.67 -31.32 -14.33
N GLU A 56 11.82 -30.64 -14.41
CA GLU A 56 13.16 -31.24 -14.35
C GLU A 56 13.44 -31.93 -13.01
N LEU A 57 13.09 -31.29 -11.88
CA LEU A 57 13.20 -31.90 -10.54
C LEU A 57 12.27 -33.10 -10.39
N THR A 58 11.04 -33.00 -10.94
CA THR A 58 10.07 -34.10 -10.94
C THR A 58 10.57 -35.26 -11.80
N GLU A 59 11.16 -34.98 -12.97
CA GLU A 59 11.73 -36.00 -13.86
C GLU A 59 12.95 -36.67 -13.21
N ARG A 60 13.84 -35.87 -12.59
CA ARG A 60 15.00 -36.39 -11.86
C ARG A 60 14.61 -37.19 -10.62
N LEU A 61 13.57 -36.80 -9.88
CA LEU A 61 13.04 -37.56 -8.75
C LEU A 61 12.43 -38.89 -9.19
N LYS A 62 11.63 -38.89 -10.27
CA LYS A 62 11.05 -40.10 -10.86
C LYS A 62 12.10 -41.08 -11.37
N ASN A 63 13.22 -40.56 -11.88
CA ASN A 63 14.31 -41.36 -12.45
C ASN A 63 15.44 -41.67 -11.44
N CYS A 64 15.39 -41.16 -10.20
CA CYS A 64 16.41 -41.39 -9.17
C CYS A 64 16.15 -42.68 -8.38
N PRO A 65 17.13 -43.58 -8.21
CA PRO A 65 16.98 -44.78 -7.38
C PRO A 65 16.67 -44.39 -5.92
N THR A 66 15.81 -45.16 -5.25
CA THR A 66 15.26 -44.88 -3.90
C THR A 66 16.31 -44.66 -2.80
N GLY A 67 17.58 -45.06 -3.00
CA GLY A 67 18.70 -44.79 -2.08
C GLY A 67 19.43 -43.46 -2.29
N ALA A 68 19.07 -42.70 -3.33
CA ALA A 68 19.74 -41.46 -3.71
C ALA A 68 19.56 -40.36 -2.65
N PRO A 69 20.54 -39.45 -2.47
CA PRO A 69 20.46 -38.36 -1.50
C PRO A 69 19.23 -37.47 -1.65
N LEU A 70 18.72 -37.34 -2.89
CA LEU A 70 17.54 -36.56 -3.23
C LEU A 70 16.28 -37.04 -2.48
N HIS A 71 16.13 -38.36 -2.28
CA HIS A 71 15.02 -38.95 -1.50
C HIS A 71 15.16 -38.70 0.02
N ARG A 72 16.35 -38.32 0.52
CA ARG A 72 16.59 -38.03 1.94
C ARG A 72 16.21 -36.59 2.34
N LEU A 73 15.95 -35.71 1.36
CA LEU A 73 15.54 -34.31 1.59
C LEU A 73 14.24 -34.23 2.40
N TRP A 74 13.31 -35.16 2.19
CA TRP A 74 12.08 -35.22 2.98
C TRP A 74 12.33 -35.33 4.47
N SER A 75 13.25 -36.19 4.91
CA SER A 75 13.59 -36.36 6.33
C SER A 75 14.19 -35.10 7.00
N VAL A 76 14.66 -34.16 6.18
CA VAL A 76 15.17 -32.85 6.64
C VAL A 76 14.01 -31.88 6.75
N ILE A 77 13.16 -31.77 5.71
CA ILE A 77 11.92 -30.98 5.73
C ILE A 77 11.03 -31.42 6.90
N GLU A 78 10.88 -32.73 7.09
CA GLU A 78 10.11 -33.36 8.16
C GLU A 78 10.62 -32.99 9.56
N ARG A 79 11.94 -32.83 9.73
CA ARG A 79 12.53 -32.39 11.00
C ARG A 79 12.37 -30.91 11.23
N MET A 80 12.49 -30.10 10.18
CA MET A 80 12.41 -28.65 10.27
C MET A 80 10.99 -28.16 10.56
N HIS A 81 9.99 -28.79 9.95
CA HIS A 81 8.59 -28.39 10.08
C HIS A 81 7.81 -29.20 11.11
N ARG A 82 8.50 -30.06 11.87
CA ARG A 82 7.94 -30.86 12.97
C ARG A 82 7.22 -30.03 14.04
N ASN A 83 7.62 -28.77 14.20
CA ASN A 83 7.03 -27.80 15.14
C ASN A 83 6.28 -26.66 14.44
N GLY A 84 6.03 -26.79 13.13
CA GLY A 84 5.31 -25.80 12.31
C GLY A 84 3.80 -26.00 12.35
N SER A 85 3.06 -25.17 11.60
CA SER A 85 1.61 -25.33 11.43
C SER A 85 1.29 -26.74 10.91
N PRO A 86 0.41 -27.51 11.57
CA PRO A 86 0.00 -28.84 11.09
C PRO A 86 -0.57 -28.82 9.67
N ALA A 87 -1.18 -27.69 9.30
CA ALA A 87 -1.73 -27.49 7.97
C ALA A 87 -0.61 -27.32 6.93
N LEU A 88 0.37 -26.45 7.19
CA LEU A 88 1.57 -26.27 6.35
C LEU A 88 2.33 -27.57 6.14
N PHE A 89 2.53 -28.30 7.24
CA PHE A 89 3.19 -29.59 7.20
C PHE A 89 2.43 -30.63 6.36
N ALA A 90 1.09 -30.61 6.43
CA ALA A 90 0.24 -31.47 5.61
C ALA A 90 0.29 -31.11 4.11
N GLU A 91 0.28 -29.81 3.74
CA GLU A 91 0.48 -29.37 2.33
C GLU A 91 1.80 -29.84 1.78
N GLU A 92 2.90 -29.63 2.51
CA GLU A 92 4.22 -29.98 2.02
C GLU A 92 4.40 -31.49 1.89
N ARG A 93 3.87 -32.25 2.86
CA ARG A 93 3.92 -33.71 2.84
C ARG A 93 3.11 -34.28 1.69
N ALA A 94 1.88 -33.82 1.51
CA ALA A 94 1.05 -34.21 0.38
C ALA A 94 1.70 -33.85 -0.96
N THR A 95 2.28 -32.64 -1.06
CA THR A 95 3.00 -32.17 -2.25
C THR A 95 4.23 -33.03 -2.54
N TRP A 96 4.99 -33.41 -1.51
CA TRP A 96 6.15 -34.28 -1.65
C TRP A 96 5.78 -35.68 -2.14
N HIS A 97 4.74 -36.30 -1.59
CA HIS A 97 4.28 -37.62 -2.03
C HIS A 97 3.75 -37.58 -3.48
N ALA A 98 3.05 -36.51 -3.86
CA ALA A 98 2.57 -36.33 -5.24
C ALA A 98 3.71 -36.14 -6.26
N VAL A 99 4.78 -35.43 -5.89
CA VAL A 99 5.92 -35.16 -6.79
C VAL A 99 6.89 -36.36 -6.86
N SER A 100 7.06 -37.09 -5.75
CA SER A 100 7.99 -38.23 -5.68
C SER A 100 7.49 -39.49 -6.41
N GLY A 101 6.17 -39.62 -6.63
CA GLY A 101 5.61 -40.65 -7.51
C GLY A 101 5.81 -42.09 -7.04
N GLY A 102 5.93 -42.32 -5.73
CA GLY A 102 6.06 -43.65 -5.15
C GLY A 102 4.83 -44.55 -5.41
N THR A 103 5.00 -45.88 -5.31
CA THR A 103 3.93 -46.86 -5.57
C THR A 103 2.73 -46.75 -4.62
N GLU A 104 2.89 -46.11 -3.47
CA GLU A 104 1.84 -45.85 -2.48
C GLU A 104 1.48 -44.36 -2.33
N ALA A 105 1.91 -43.51 -3.29
CA ALA A 105 1.78 -42.05 -3.19
C ALA A 105 0.37 -41.56 -2.88
N GLU A 106 -0.67 -42.19 -3.45
CA GLU A 106 -2.06 -41.82 -3.21
C GLU A 106 -2.50 -42.08 -1.76
N ALA A 107 -2.11 -43.22 -1.19
CA ALA A 107 -2.40 -43.55 0.21
C ALA A 107 -1.63 -42.66 1.20
N ASP A 108 -0.39 -42.31 0.85
CA ASP A 108 0.44 -41.40 1.65
C ASP A 108 -0.07 -39.96 1.65
N ILE A 109 -0.58 -39.47 0.51
CA ILE A 109 -1.22 -38.15 0.38
C ILE A 109 -2.47 -38.10 1.27
N GLU A 110 -3.34 -39.11 1.18
CA GLU A 110 -4.53 -39.24 2.02
C GLU A 110 -4.15 -39.24 3.51
N HIS A 111 -3.14 -40.02 3.90
CA HIS A 111 -2.66 -40.06 5.28
C HIS A 111 -2.08 -38.71 5.75
N ALA A 112 -1.40 -37.98 4.86
CA ALA A 112 -0.80 -36.68 5.16
C ALA A 112 -1.84 -35.58 5.42
N LEU A 113 -2.97 -35.60 4.70
CA LEU A 113 -4.02 -34.58 4.82
C LEU A 113 -5.03 -34.87 5.94
N ARG A 114 -5.18 -36.12 6.38
CA ARG A 114 -6.13 -36.52 7.44
C ARG A 114 -6.02 -35.69 8.73
N PRO A 115 -4.82 -35.36 9.25
CA PRO A 115 -4.71 -34.51 10.44
C PRO A 115 -5.31 -33.11 10.23
N ALA A 116 -5.17 -32.53 9.04
CA ALA A 116 -5.75 -31.22 8.72
C ALA A 116 -7.28 -31.31 8.64
N LEU A 117 -7.81 -32.36 8.01
CA LEU A 117 -9.27 -32.60 7.98
C LEU A 117 -9.82 -32.81 9.39
N ARG A 118 -9.13 -33.61 10.21
CA ARG A 118 -9.49 -33.84 11.61
C ARG A 118 -9.47 -32.55 12.43
N ALA A 119 -8.42 -31.73 12.29
CA ALA A 119 -8.32 -30.45 12.99
C ALA A 119 -9.41 -29.45 12.54
N LEU A 120 -9.85 -29.52 11.28
CA LEU A 120 -10.95 -28.70 10.79
C LEU A 120 -12.32 -29.21 11.29
N VAL A 121 -12.53 -30.52 11.26
CA VAL A 121 -13.83 -31.18 11.50
C VAL A 121 -14.07 -31.46 12.99
N GLU A 122 -13.14 -32.14 13.67
CA GLU A 122 -13.27 -32.52 15.08
C GLU A 122 -12.89 -31.37 16.03
N GLU A 123 -11.88 -30.56 15.67
CA GLU A 123 -11.37 -29.48 16.55
C GLU A 123 -11.88 -28.07 16.18
N ALA A 124 -12.71 -27.95 15.13
CA ALA A 124 -13.34 -26.70 14.68
C ALA A 124 -12.37 -25.52 14.42
N ARG A 125 -11.14 -25.79 13.99
CA ARG A 125 -10.12 -24.74 13.77
C ARG A 125 -10.32 -23.98 12.45
N ASP A 126 -11.01 -22.84 12.48
CA ASP A 126 -11.25 -21.99 11.30
C ASP A 126 -9.96 -21.47 10.61
N GLY A 127 -8.84 -21.45 11.34
CA GLY A 127 -7.52 -21.15 10.76
C GLY A 127 -7.09 -22.16 9.70
N VAL A 128 -7.49 -23.43 9.83
CA VAL A 128 -7.18 -24.48 8.85
C VAL A 128 -7.96 -24.24 7.55
N ALA A 129 -9.23 -23.82 7.63
CA ALA A 129 -10.01 -23.48 6.46
C ALA A 129 -9.41 -22.30 5.67
N ARG A 130 -9.02 -21.21 6.37
CA ARG A 130 -8.41 -20.02 5.73
C ARG A 130 -7.07 -20.35 5.09
N TRP A 131 -6.25 -21.11 5.80
CA TRP A 131 -4.96 -21.53 5.30
C TRP A 131 -5.09 -22.50 4.12
N PHE A 132 -5.99 -23.49 4.20
CA PHE A 132 -6.18 -24.48 3.14
C PHE A 132 -6.75 -23.81 1.88
N SER A 133 -7.62 -22.82 2.05
CA SER A 133 -8.12 -22.02 0.93
C SER A 133 -7.00 -21.31 0.16
N GLY A 134 -6.01 -20.74 0.85
CA GLY A 134 -4.82 -20.15 0.22
C GLY A 134 -3.80 -21.19 -0.29
N ALA A 135 -3.78 -22.40 0.25
CA ALA A 135 -2.93 -23.50 -0.21
C ALA A 135 -3.49 -24.21 -1.45
N TRP A 136 -4.80 -24.19 -1.66
CA TRP A 136 -5.49 -24.99 -2.68
C TRP A 136 -4.94 -24.83 -4.09
N GLN A 137 -4.62 -23.60 -4.52
CA GLN A 137 -4.05 -23.37 -5.86
C GLN A 137 -2.58 -23.83 -5.99
N ARG A 138 -1.87 -24.01 -4.87
CA ARG A 138 -0.46 -24.43 -4.81
C ARG A 138 -0.32 -25.95 -4.75
N LEU A 139 -1.35 -26.66 -4.30
CA LEU A 139 -1.37 -28.13 -4.23
C LEU A 139 -1.31 -28.77 -5.63
N PRO A 140 -0.48 -29.80 -5.85
CA PRO A 140 -0.45 -30.54 -7.10
C PRO A 140 -1.81 -31.16 -7.45
N GLU A 141 -2.09 -31.29 -8.75
CA GLU A 141 -3.33 -31.88 -9.24
C GLU A 141 -3.65 -33.27 -8.64
N PRO A 142 -2.69 -34.20 -8.48
CA PRO A 142 -2.95 -35.49 -7.82
C PRO A 142 -3.41 -35.35 -6.37
N VAL A 143 -2.96 -34.31 -5.65
CA VAL A 143 -3.39 -34.05 -4.27
C VAL A 143 -4.82 -33.53 -4.24
N ARG A 144 -5.17 -32.60 -5.14
CA ARG A 144 -6.50 -31.98 -5.19
C ARG A 144 -7.61 -32.96 -5.57
N ARG A 145 -7.27 -34.09 -6.20
CA ARG A 145 -8.18 -35.17 -6.58
C ARG A 145 -8.42 -36.21 -5.49
N THR A 146 -7.72 -36.12 -4.36
CA THR A 146 -7.92 -37.05 -3.23
C THR A 146 -9.21 -36.76 -2.46
N THR A 147 -9.77 -37.78 -1.83
CA THR A 147 -11.01 -37.68 -1.04
C THR A 147 -10.82 -36.72 0.13
N THR A 148 -9.72 -36.82 0.87
CA THR A 148 -9.44 -35.93 2.00
C THR A 148 -9.29 -34.46 1.57
N ALA A 149 -8.67 -34.20 0.41
CA ALA A 149 -8.52 -32.83 -0.10
C ALA A 149 -9.87 -32.22 -0.54
N TRP A 150 -10.72 -33.01 -1.22
CA TRP A 150 -12.07 -32.59 -1.59
C TRP A 150 -12.97 -32.31 -0.36
N GLN A 151 -12.88 -33.15 0.68
CA GLN A 151 -13.60 -32.92 1.95
C GLN A 151 -13.14 -31.62 2.63
N LEU A 152 -11.83 -31.38 2.69
CA LEU A 152 -11.26 -30.14 3.22
C LEU A 152 -11.75 -28.91 2.44
N ALA A 153 -11.79 -28.98 1.11
CA ALA A 153 -12.28 -27.90 0.26
C ALA A 153 -13.78 -27.62 0.51
N THR A 154 -14.58 -28.68 0.62
CA THR A 154 -16.03 -28.59 0.83
C THR A 154 -16.37 -27.96 2.18
N VAL A 155 -15.72 -28.40 3.26
CA VAL A 155 -15.91 -27.82 4.61
C VAL A 155 -15.35 -26.40 4.69
N ALA A 156 -14.19 -26.14 4.09
CA ALA A 156 -13.60 -24.79 4.09
C ALA A 156 -14.50 -23.79 3.35
N ARG A 157 -15.12 -24.19 2.24
CA ARG A 157 -16.09 -23.37 1.50
C ARG A 157 -17.35 -23.06 2.31
N ALA A 158 -17.89 -24.05 3.03
CA ALA A 158 -19.05 -23.83 3.88
C ALA A 158 -18.76 -22.90 5.07
N ARG A 159 -17.53 -22.93 5.62
CA ARG A 159 -17.11 -22.04 6.72
C ARG A 159 -16.66 -20.65 6.26
N LEU A 160 -16.15 -20.52 5.05
CA LEU A 160 -15.66 -19.28 4.46
C LEU A 160 -16.51 -18.95 3.24
N ALA A 161 -17.55 -18.14 3.45
CA ALA A 161 -18.55 -17.81 2.44
C ALA A 161 -17.97 -17.29 1.10
N ASP A 162 -16.77 -16.70 1.12
CA ASP A 162 -16.08 -16.14 -0.06
C ASP A 162 -14.99 -17.05 -0.66
N ALA A 163 -14.79 -18.28 -0.15
CA ALA A 163 -13.71 -19.15 -0.61
C ALA A 163 -14.06 -19.84 -1.95
N VAL A 164 -13.43 -19.40 -3.04
CA VAL A 164 -13.54 -20.04 -4.38
C VAL A 164 -12.59 -21.24 -4.47
N LEU A 165 -13.01 -22.37 -3.90
CA LEU A 165 -12.29 -23.64 -3.98
C LEU A 165 -12.97 -24.55 -5.00
N GLN A 166 -12.49 -24.51 -6.25
CA GLN A 166 -12.92 -25.44 -7.29
C GLN A 166 -12.09 -26.73 -7.20
N SER A 167 -12.74 -27.84 -6.87
CA SER A 167 -12.14 -29.18 -6.82
C SER A 167 -12.96 -30.14 -7.67
N GLU A 168 -12.32 -30.87 -8.59
CA GLU A 168 -12.97 -32.02 -9.22
C GLU A 168 -13.15 -33.12 -8.15
N PRO A 169 -14.38 -33.62 -7.94
CA PRO A 169 -14.59 -34.72 -7.00
C PRO A 169 -13.85 -35.98 -7.46
N PRO A 170 -13.32 -36.81 -6.54
CA PRO A 170 -12.73 -38.09 -6.92
C PRO A 170 -13.75 -38.99 -7.63
N GLU A 171 -13.26 -39.85 -8.54
CA GLU A 171 -14.10 -40.72 -9.38
C GLU A 171 -15.00 -41.68 -8.57
N ARG A 172 -14.67 -41.96 -7.30
CA ARG A 172 -15.43 -42.83 -6.40
C ARG A 172 -15.59 -42.18 -5.03
N LEU A 173 -16.77 -41.60 -4.80
CA LEU A 173 -17.21 -41.12 -3.48
C LEU A 173 -18.38 -41.99 -3.02
N SER A 174 -18.30 -42.51 -1.80
CA SER A 174 -19.40 -43.18 -1.09
C SER A 174 -20.04 -42.28 -0.03
N VAL A 175 -21.22 -42.64 0.46
CA VAL A 175 -21.86 -41.99 1.62
C VAL A 175 -20.94 -42.01 2.85
N THR A 176 -20.12 -43.07 3.01
CA THR A 176 -19.16 -43.18 4.12
C THR A 176 -18.02 -42.18 4.00
N ASP A 177 -17.58 -41.90 2.77
CA ASP A 177 -16.56 -40.90 2.50
C ASP A 177 -17.06 -39.49 2.83
N VAL A 178 -18.34 -39.19 2.64
CA VAL A 178 -18.89 -37.86 2.94
C VAL A 178 -19.37 -37.74 4.40
N GLY A 179 -19.75 -38.85 5.04
CA GLY A 179 -20.41 -38.84 6.33
C GLY A 179 -19.64 -38.20 7.48
N LEU A 180 -18.30 -38.16 7.42
CA LEU A 180 -17.47 -37.51 8.44
C LEU A 180 -17.70 -35.99 8.52
N ILE A 181 -18.07 -35.36 7.40
CA ILE A 181 -18.25 -33.90 7.32
C ILE A 181 -19.72 -33.48 7.25
N ALA A 182 -20.63 -34.41 7.01
CA ALA A 182 -22.05 -34.17 6.76
C ALA A 182 -22.73 -33.33 7.85
N ALA A 183 -22.42 -33.57 9.14
CA ALA A 183 -23.02 -32.85 10.26
C ALA A 183 -22.53 -31.40 10.43
N LEU A 184 -21.45 -31.01 9.76
CA LEU A 184 -20.85 -29.66 9.84
C LEU A 184 -21.28 -28.75 8.69
N LEU A 185 -21.98 -29.29 7.71
CA LEU A 185 -22.46 -28.57 6.54
C LEU A 185 -23.93 -28.20 6.73
N PRO A 186 -24.38 -27.07 6.18
CA PRO A 186 -25.81 -26.80 6.09
C PRO A 186 -26.49 -27.84 5.20
N HIS A 187 -27.78 -28.07 5.43
CA HIS A 187 -28.61 -28.87 4.53
C HIS A 187 -29.00 -28.05 3.30
N ALA A 188 -28.93 -28.68 2.13
CA ALA A 188 -29.43 -28.18 0.87
C ALA A 188 -30.62 -29.04 0.40
N GLU A 189 -31.54 -28.38 -0.32
CA GLU A 189 -32.68 -29.04 -0.92
C GLU A 189 -32.27 -29.71 -2.23
N LEU A 190 -32.24 -31.05 -2.23
CA LEU A 190 -32.10 -31.83 -3.45
C LEU A 190 -33.49 -32.22 -3.94
N HIS A 191 -33.93 -31.59 -5.02
CA HIS A 191 -35.20 -31.90 -5.63
C HIS A 191 -35.10 -33.21 -6.43
N GLY A 192 -36.11 -34.05 -6.25
CA GLY A 192 -36.24 -35.31 -6.96
C GLY A 192 -37.64 -35.48 -7.51
N ARG A 193 -37.78 -36.20 -8.62
CA ARG A 193 -39.08 -36.65 -9.12
C ARG A 193 -39.00 -38.06 -9.64
N ARG A 194 -40.13 -38.76 -9.55
CA ARG A 194 -40.24 -40.14 -10.01
C ARG A 194 -41.05 -40.22 -11.30
N VAL A 195 -40.42 -40.65 -12.40
CA VAL A 195 -41.03 -40.78 -13.72
C VAL A 195 -40.99 -42.25 -14.15
N GLY A 196 -42.04 -43.01 -13.84
CA GLY A 196 -42.07 -44.45 -14.07
C GLY A 196 -40.94 -45.19 -13.33
N PRO A 197 -40.09 -45.99 -14.00
CA PRO A 197 -38.98 -46.71 -13.36
C PRO A 197 -37.73 -45.84 -13.11
N LEU A 198 -37.76 -44.54 -13.44
CA LEU A 198 -36.63 -43.62 -13.32
C LEU A 198 -36.81 -42.67 -12.13
N LEU A 199 -35.74 -42.54 -11.34
CA LEU A 199 -35.56 -41.53 -10.31
C LEU A 199 -34.71 -40.40 -10.89
N VAL A 200 -35.25 -39.19 -10.95
CA VAL A 200 -34.53 -38.02 -11.47
C VAL A 200 -34.25 -37.08 -10.30
N LEU A 201 -32.98 -36.73 -10.06
CA LEU A 201 -32.50 -35.88 -8.96
C LEU A 201 -31.72 -34.69 -9.54
N GLY A 202 -32.07 -33.45 -9.17
CA GLY A 202 -31.44 -32.22 -9.70
C GLY A 202 -32.33 -30.97 -9.54
N GLU A 203 -31.93 -29.82 -10.09
CA GLU A 203 -32.71 -28.57 -9.99
C GLU A 203 -33.94 -28.56 -10.91
N GLY A 204 -35.14 -28.56 -10.31
CA GLY A 204 -36.41 -28.46 -11.03
C GLY A 204 -37.60 -28.45 -10.07
N ALA A 205 -38.20 -27.28 -9.87
CA ALA A 205 -39.40 -27.08 -9.05
C ALA A 205 -40.69 -27.18 -9.89
N ASP A 206 -41.71 -27.79 -9.28
CA ASP A 206 -43.16 -27.67 -9.58
C ASP A 206 -43.81 -28.60 -10.62
N ASP A 207 -43.33 -29.85 -10.77
CA ASP A 207 -44.07 -30.93 -11.46
C ASP A 207 -44.82 -31.86 -10.45
N PRO A 208 -46.01 -32.41 -10.80
CA PRO A 208 -46.72 -33.39 -9.96
C PRO A 208 -45.89 -34.66 -9.73
N GLY A 209 -45.63 -35.02 -8.47
CA GLY A 209 -44.79 -36.18 -8.09
C GLY A 209 -43.32 -35.85 -7.77
N SER A 210 -42.99 -34.56 -7.62
CA SER A 210 -41.72 -34.09 -7.06
C SER A 210 -41.69 -34.20 -5.52
N PHE A 211 -40.51 -34.45 -4.97
CA PHE A 211 -40.21 -34.48 -3.54
C PHE A 211 -38.87 -33.79 -3.29
N VAL A 212 -38.64 -33.39 -2.03
CA VAL A 212 -37.41 -32.72 -1.62
C VAL A 212 -36.69 -33.61 -0.60
N LEU A 213 -35.42 -33.89 -0.85
CA LEU A 213 -34.52 -34.55 0.08
C LEU A 213 -33.65 -33.47 0.74
N GLN A 214 -33.53 -33.51 2.07
CA GLN A 214 -32.58 -32.67 2.78
C GLN A 214 -31.26 -33.42 2.85
N VAL A 215 -30.23 -32.92 2.16
CA VAL A 215 -28.91 -33.55 2.12
C VAL A 215 -27.84 -32.53 2.50
N PRO A 216 -26.69 -32.95 3.07
CA PRO A 216 -25.57 -32.04 3.30
C PRO A 216 -25.16 -31.30 2.02
N ASP A 217 -24.88 -30.00 2.11
CA ASP A 217 -24.54 -29.14 0.97
C ASP A 217 -23.10 -29.36 0.46
N THR A 218 -22.85 -30.56 -0.08
CA THR A 218 -21.63 -30.94 -0.78
C THR A 218 -21.78 -30.78 -2.30
N ASP A 219 -20.67 -30.74 -3.03
CA ASP A 219 -20.69 -30.72 -4.50
C ASP A 219 -19.66 -31.72 -5.06
N PRO A 220 -20.08 -32.93 -5.49
CA PRO A 220 -21.47 -33.40 -5.64
C PRO A 220 -22.14 -33.79 -4.32
N GLN A 221 -23.47 -33.80 -4.31
CA GLN A 221 -24.30 -34.42 -3.28
C GLN A 221 -24.32 -35.94 -3.49
N VAL A 222 -24.10 -36.72 -2.43
CA VAL A 222 -23.89 -38.18 -2.52
C VAL A 222 -24.98 -38.94 -1.76
N LEU A 223 -25.62 -39.92 -2.44
CA LEU A 223 -26.68 -40.77 -1.91
C LEU A 223 -26.41 -42.25 -2.25
N ASP A 224 -26.73 -43.18 -1.35
CA ASP A 224 -26.68 -44.62 -1.63
C ASP A 224 -28.08 -45.22 -1.81
N LEU A 225 -28.28 -45.97 -2.90
CA LEU A 225 -29.48 -46.76 -3.15
C LEU A 225 -29.38 -48.11 -2.41
N LEU A 226 -30.31 -48.38 -1.49
CA LEU A 226 -30.22 -49.52 -0.58
C LEU A 226 -30.95 -50.79 -1.05
N ASP A 227 -31.68 -50.75 -2.18
CA ASP A 227 -32.58 -51.83 -2.60
C ASP A 227 -31.88 -53.01 -3.32
N GLN A 228 -30.54 -53.07 -3.26
CA GLN A 228 -29.70 -54.12 -3.84
C GLN A 228 -28.68 -54.64 -2.81
N PRO A 229 -28.18 -55.88 -2.92
CA PRO A 229 -27.24 -56.47 -1.95
C PRO A 229 -25.90 -55.72 -1.82
N VAL A 230 -25.54 -54.92 -2.82
CA VAL A 230 -24.46 -53.93 -2.75
C VAL A 230 -25.10 -52.56 -2.95
N PRO A 231 -24.99 -51.62 -2.00
CA PRO A 231 -25.50 -50.27 -2.17
C PRO A 231 -24.87 -49.62 -3.40
N ARG A 232 -25.69 -48.96 -4.22
CA ARG A 232 -25.21 -48.25 -5.42
C ARG A 232 -25.22 -46.75 -5.16
N THR A 233 -24.06 -46.12 -5.27
CA THR A 233 -23.91 -44.68 -5.02
C THR A 233 -24.34 -43.84 -6.21
N ILE A 234 -25.09 -42.77 -5.93
CA ILE A 234 -25.58 -41.75 -6.85
C ILE A 234 -24.93 -40.43 -6.46
N GLN A 235 -24.32 -39.73 -7.41
CA GLN A 235 -23.67 -38.43 -7.22
C GLN A 235 -24.38 -37.39 -8.07
N VAL A 236 -24.83 -36.30 -7.47
CA VAL A 236 -25.54 -35.20 -8.14
C VAL A 236 -24.76 -33.91 -7.95
N ARG A 237 -24.19 -33.34 -9.02
CA ARG A 237 -23.49 -32.04 -8.97
C ARG A 237 -24.49 -30.88 -8.95
N ARG A 238 -24.05 -29.71 -8.47
CA ARG A 238 -24.85 -28.49 -8.56
C ARG A 238 -25.18 -28.16 -10.02
N ALA A 239 -26.43 -27.76 -10.28
CA ALA A 239 -27.00 -27.52 -11.62
C ALA A 239 -26.98 -28.75 -12.58
N GLU A 240 -26.71 -29.96 -12.10
CA GLU A 240 -26.81 -31.19 -12.87
C GLU A 240 -28.08 -31.96 -12.48
N THR A 241 -28.71 -32.59 -13.48
CA THR A 241 -29.86 -33.48 -13.27
C THR A 241 -29.49 -34.90 -13.63
N VAL A 242 -29.52 -35.79 -12.64
CA VAL A 242 -29.12 -37.19 -12.76
C VAL A 242 -30.37 -38.07 -12.79
N ALA A 243 -30.47 -38.94 -13.79
CA ALA A 243 -31.57 -39.90 -13.93
C ALA A 243 -31.05 -41.33 -13.70
N GLU A 244 -31.56 -42.00 -12.67
CA GLU A 244 -31.17 -43.35 -12.29
C GLU A 244 -32.33 -44.34 -12.39
N THR A 245 -32.04 -45.55 -12.87
CA THR A 245 -33.06 -46.60 -13.02
C THR A 245 -33.22 -47.37 -11.71
N VAL A 246 -34.36 -47.21 -11.06
CA VAL A 246 -34.65 -47.79 -9.73
C VAL A 246 -35.83 -48.76 -9.73
N GLY A 247 -36.53 -48.90 -10.87
CA GLY A 247 -37.66 -49.82 -11.02
C GLY A 247 -38.98 -49.27 -10.45
N TRP A 248 -40.03 -50.11 -10.48
CA TRP A 248 -41.42 -49.74 -10.16
C TRP A 248 -41.82 -49.93 -8.69
N GLY A 249 -40.94 -50.52 -7.85
CA GLY A 249 -41.20 -50.76 -6.43
C GLY A 249 -40.86 -49.56 -5.53
N PRO A 250 -41.12 -49.62 -4.21
CA PRO A 250 -40.61 -48.61 -3.28
C PRO A 250 -39.08 -48.56 -3.32
N VAL A 251 -38.51 -47.37 -3.10
CA VAL A 251 -37.06 -47.15 -3.18
C VAL A 251 -36.53 -46.53 -1.89
N ARG A 252 -35.39 -47.03 -1.41
CA ARG A 252 -34.71 -46.50 -0.22
C ARG A 252 -33.40 -45.82 -0.59
N LEU A 253 -33.26 -44.57 -0.17
CA LEU A 253 -32.05 -43.75 -0.33
C LEU A 253 -31.43 -43.47 1.04
N LEU A 254 -30.11 -43.54 1.14
CA LEU A 254 -29.33 -43.14 2.32
C LEU A 254 -28.50 -41.91 1.98
N ALA A 255 -28.67 -40.83 2.73
CA ALA A 255 -27.84 -39.63 2.64
C ALA A 255 -26.61 -39.71 3.55
N ALA A 256 -25.60 -38.89 3.25
CA ALA A 256 -24.32 -38.83 3.96
C ALA A 256 -24.44 -38.51 5.46
N ASP A 257 -25.48 -37.80 5.88
CA ASP A 257 -25.78 -37.53 7.30
C ASP A 257 -26.50 -38.69 8.01
N GLY A 258 -26.71 -39.81 7.31
CA GLY A 258 -27.40 -40.98 7.82
C GLY A 258 -28.91 -40.94 7.65
N ALA A 259 -29.49 -39.89 7.04
CA ALA A 259 -30.91 -39.83 6.77
C ALA A 259 -31.33 -40.88 5.74
N VAL A 260 -32.35 -41.69 6.07
CA VAL A 260 -32.91 -42.69 5.16
C VAL A 260 -34.25 -42.19 4.64
N TYR A 261 -34.38 -42.09 3.32
CA TYR A 261 -35.59 -41.66 2.64
C TYR A 261 -36.24 -42.84 1.94
N GLU A 262 -37.51 -43.12 2.29
CA GLU A 262 -38.32 -44.14 1.62
C GLU A 262 -39.28 -43.47 0.63
N LEU A 263 -39.09 -43.75 -0.65
CA LEU A 263 -39.87 -43.18 -1.74
C LEU A 263 -40.95 -44.17 -2.21
N PRO A 264 -42.25 -43.80 -2.16
CA PRO A 264 -43.32 -44.65 -2.66
C PRO A 264 -43.26 -44.79 -4.20
N PRO A 265 -43.93 -45.81 -4.78
CA PRO A 265 -44.04 -45.97 -6.24
C PRO A 265 -44.79 -44.78 -6.89
N PRO A 266 -44.51 -44.42 -8.16
CA PRO A 266 -45.05 -43.20 -8.79
C PRO A 266 -46.56 -43.27 -9.04
N ALA A 267 -47.26 -42.15 -8.84
CA ALA A 267 -48.69 -41.98 -9.09
C ALA A 267 -48.99 -41.66 -10.57
N LEU A 268 -50.08 -42.22 -11.12
CA LEU A 268 -50.58 -41.94 -12.48
C LEU A 268 -51.54 -40.74 -12.42
N ASP A 269 -51.30 -39.64 -13.16
CA ASP A 269 -52.21 -38.48 -13.13
C ASP A 269 -52.66 -37.95 -14.51
N LEU A 270 -53.93 -37.53 -14.55
CA LEU A 270 -54.74 -37.06 -15.68
C LEU A 270 -55.20 -35.62 -15.41
N SER A 271 -55.02 -34.72 -16.40
CA SER A 271 -55.85 -33.52 -16.70
C SER A 271 -55.50 -32.12 -16.14
N ARG A 272 -55.96 -31.10 -16.89
CA ARG A 272 -55.56 -29.66 -16.99
C ARG A 272 -56.48 -28.69 -16.21
N GLY A 273 -55.96 -27.49 -15.90
CA GLY A 273 -56.61 -26.19 -16.21
C GLY A 273 -56.94 -25.22 -15.05
N GLY A 274 -56.71 -23.91 -15.25
CA GLY A 274 -57.36 -22.82 -14.48
C GLY A 274 -56.60 -21.48 -14.38
N THR A 275 -57.28 -20.36 -14.67
CA THR A 275 -56.78 -18.96 -14.86
C THR A 275 -57.35 -17.94 -13.85
N ALA A 276 -56.68 -16.79 -13.60
CA ALA A 276 -57.26 -15.46 -13.24
C ALA A 276 -56.16 -14.35 -13.12
N PRO A 277 -56.44 -13.03 -12.91
CA PRO A 277 -57.22 -12.03 -13.69
C PRO A 277 -56.40 -10.73 -14.06
N ARG A 278 -57.00 -9.76 -14.79
CA ARG A 278 -56.37 -8.54 -15.40
C ARG A 278 -56.77 -7.20 -14.74
N HIS A 279 -55.85 -6.21 -14.71
CA HIS A 279 -56.11 -4.75 -14.62
C HIS A 279 -55.17 -3.94 -15.56
N GLY A 280 -55.64 -2.79 -16.08
CA GLY A 280 -55.24 -2.16 -17.36
C GLY A 280 -53.88 -1.44 -17.47
N THR A 281 -53.29 -1.53 -18.67
CA THR A 281 -51.94 -1.06 -19.05
C THR A 281 -51.95 0.30 -19.77
N ALA A 282 -51.09 1.22 -19.35
CA ALA A 282 -50.64 2.34 -20.19
C ALA A 282 -49.62 1.82 -21.23
N PRO A 283 -49.42 2.48 -22.40
CA PRO A 283 -48.48 1.99 -23.40
C PRO A 283 -47.04 2.07 -22.89
N CYS A 284 -46.35 0.93 -22.86
CA CYS A 284 -44.90 0.87 -22.66
C CYS A 284 -44.23 1.09 -24.02
N TRP A 285 -43.66 2.29 -24.23
CA TRP A 285 -42.82 2.57 -25.40
C TRP A 285 -41.41 2.03 -25.26
N HIS A 286 -40.86 1.59 -26.39
CA HIS A 286 -39.42 1.43 -26.60
C HIS A 286 -38.83 2.72 -27.17
N ILE A 287 -37.94 3.37 -26.41
CA ILE A 287 -37.31 4.64 -26.75
C ILE A 287 -35.83 4.39 -27.05
N VAL A 288 -35.35 4.83 -28.21
CA VAL A 288 -33.90 4.92 -28.49
C VAL A 288 -33.42 6.31 -28.12
N LEU A 289 -32.40 6.39 -27.26
CA LEU A 289 -31.77 7.64 -26.87
C LEU A 289 -30.40 7.72 -27.54
N SER A 290 -30.28 8.59 -28.55
CA SER A 290 -29.04 8.84 -29.26
C SER A 290 -28.29 10.00 -28.62
N HIS A 291 -27.03 9.78 -28.27
CA HIS A 291 -26.22 10.77 -27.55
C HIS A 291 -24.75 10.73 -27.97
N ALA A 292 -24.06 11.87 -27.91
CA ALA A 292 -22.61 11.89 -28.04
C ALA A 292 -21.97 11.27 -26.78
N GLY A 293 -20.70 10.84 -26.88
CA GLY A 293 -19.97 10.32 -25.71
C GLY A 293 -19.94 11.28 -24.52
N PHE A 294 -19.91 12.59 -24.80
CA PHE A 294 -19.92 13.66 -23.80
C PHE A 294 -21.25 13.79 -23.05
N ASP A 295 -22.37 13.48 -23.70
CA ASP A 295 -23.71 13.64 -23.12
C ASP A 295 -24.17 12.36 -22.40
N ARG A 296 -23.26 11.41 -22.15
CA ARG A 296 -23.59 10.09 -21.56
C ARG A 296 -24.19 10.20 -20.15
N SER A 297 -23.72 11.13 -19.33
CA SER A 297 -24.27 11.35 -17.98
C SER A 297 -25.74 11.78 -18.05
N TRP A 298 -26.04 12.72 -18.97
CA TRP A 298 -27.40 13.08 -19.34
C TRP A 298 -28.18 11.90 -19.91
N ALA A 299 -27.58 11.10 -20.79
CA ALA A 299 -28.24 9.93 -21.35
C ALA A 299 -28.60 8.87 -20.29
N ALA A 300 -27.70 8.60 -19.35
CA ALA A 300 -27.92 7.67 -18.24
C ALA A 300 -29.02 8.19 -17.30
N TRP A 301 -28.97 9.46 -16.90
CA TRP A 301 -30.00 10.06 -16.05
C TRP A 301 -31.37 10.04 -16.72
N ILE A 302 -31.46 10.42 -18.01
CA ILE A 302 -32.69 10.37 -18.82
C ILE A 302 -33.22 8.93 -18.94
N THR A 303 -32.32 7.96 -19.17
CA THR A 303 -32.65 6.53 -19.23
C THR A 303 -33.31 6.06 -17.95
N ASP A 304 -32.71 6.36 -16.79
CA ASP A 304 -33.25 6.00 -15.48
C ASP A 304 -34.62 6.67 -15.24
N GLN A 305 -34.79 7.94 -15.62
CA GLN A 305 -36.09 8.63 -15.46
C GLN A 305 -37.19 7.91 -16.25
N PHE A 306 -36.94 7.52 -17.50
CA PHE A 306 -37.94 6.84 -18.33
C PHE A 306 -38.15 5.37 -17.94
N GLN A 307 -37.11 4.66 -17.48
CA GLN A 307 -37.25 3.30 -16.95
C GLN A 307 -38.11 3.26 -15.69
N LEU A 308 -37.96 4.22 -14.77
CA LEU A 308 -38.84 4.37 -13.62
C LEU A 308 -40.30 4.63 -14.01
N ALA A 309 -40.53 5.32 -15.12
CA ALA A 309 -41.88 5.54 -15.66
C ALA A 309 -42.45 4.29 -16.38
N GLY A 310 -41.71 3.18 -16.42
CA GLY A 310 -42.14 1.91 -17.00
C GLY A 310 -41.87 1.78 -18.50
N HIS A 311 -41.01 2.62 -19.08
CA HIS A 311 -40.62 2.56 -20.49
C HIS A 311 -39.31 1.78 -20.70
N ARG A 312 -39.18 1.12 -21.85
CA ARG A 312 -37.91 0.49 -22.23
C ARG A 312 -37.06 1.51 -22.96
N VAL A 313 -35.84 1.76 -22.49
CA VAL A 313 -34.91 2.69 -23.15
C VAL A 313 -33.68 1.94 -23.63
N THR A 314 -33.25 2.21 -24.87
CA THR A 314 -31.99 1.75 -25.43
C THR A 314 -31.12 2.97 -25.71
N SER A 315 -30.04 3.12 -24.93
CA SER A 315 -29.06 4.18 -25.17
C SER A 315 -28.12 3.77 -26.31
N ARG A 316 -27.96 4.62 -27.32
CA ARG A 316 -27.07 4.38 -28.46
C ARG A 316 -26.06 5.51 -28.58
N LEU A 317 -24.77 5.17 -28.52
CA LEU A 317 -23.69 6.11 -28.74
C LEU A 317 -23.72 6.59 -30.20
N TRP A 318 -23.76 7.90 -30.39
CA TRP A 318 -23.73 8.54 -31.69
C TRP A 318 -22.27 8.81 -32.10
N ASN A 319 -21.81 8.07 -33.10
CA ASN A 319 -20.50 8.28 -33.74
C ASN A 319 -20.64 7.98 -35.25
N PRO A 320 -21.17 8.93 -36.04
CA PRO A 320 -21.55 8.67 -37.42
C PRO A 320 -20.31 8.53 -38.33
N ASP A 321 -20.30 7.49 -39.16
CA ASP A 321 -19.29 7.34 -40.21
C ASP A 321 -19.45 8.50 -41.23
N PRO A 322 -18.39 9.28 -41.53
CA PRO A 322 -18.43 10.34 -42.53
C PRO A 322 -18.77 9.86 -43.95
N SER A 323 -18.69 8.56 -44.22
CA SER A 323 -18.97 7.97 -45.54
C SER A 323 -20.44 7.59 -45.77
N GLN A 324 -21.25 7.44 -44.71
CA GLN A 324 -22.66 7.02 -44.82
C GLN A 324 -23.64 8.22 -44.87
N PRO A 325 -24.72 8.21 -45.67
CA PRO A 325 -25.71 9.29 -45.66
C PRO A 325 -26.39 9.47 -44.29
N LEU A 326 -26.54 10.72 -43.84
CA LEU A 326 -27.11 11.04 -42.53
C LEU A 326 -28.59 10.63 -42.39
N THR A 327 -29.34 10.63 -43.48
CA THR A 327 -30.74 10.17 -43.53
C THR A 327 -30.86 8.70 -43.14
N GLU A 328 -30.01 7.83 -43.71
CA GLU A 328 -30.01 6.40 -43.40
C GLU A 328 -29.65 6.12 -41.93
N LEU A 329 -28.73 6.91 -41.38
CA LEU A 329 -28.32 6.80 -39.98
C LEU A 329 -29.44 7.21 -39.01
N LEU A 330 -30.27 8.20 -39.37
CA LEU A 330 -31.41 8.61 -38.56
C LEU A 330 -32.59 7.64 -38.68
N ASP A 331 -32.83 7.08 -39.87
CA ASP A 331 -33.89 6.08 -40.09
C ASP A 331 -33.60 4.78 -39.33
N ASP A 332 -32.34 4.33 -39.27
CA ASP A 332 -31.91 3.16 -38.50
C ASP A 332 -32.16 3.30 -36.97
N LEU A 333 -32.16 4.53 -36.44
CA LEU A 333 -32.55 4.78 -35.04
C LEU A 333 -34.05 4.49 -34.80
N LEU A 334 -34.88 4.70 -35.82
CA LEU A 334 -36.33 4.58 -35.77
C LEU A 334 -36.85 3.21 -36.20
N ASP A 335 -36.09 2.45 -36.99
CA ASP A 335 -36.45 1.07 -37.36
C ASP A 335 -36.49 0.11 -36.16
N THR A 336 -35.76 0.44 -35.10
CA THR A 336 -35.57 -0.42 -33.93
C THR A 336 -36.38 0.00 -32.70
N ALA A 337 -37.15 1.10 -32.75
CA ALA A 337 -37.84 1.66 -31.57
C ALA A 337 -39.13 2.44 -31.89
N ASP A 338 -40.04 2.57 -30.93
CA ASP A 338 -41.27 3.34 -31.08
C ASP A 338 -41.00 4.84 -31.24
N ARG A 339 -39.97 5.34 -30.54
CA ARG A 339 -39.53 6.75 -30.56
C ARG A 339 -38.01 6.87 -30.49
N ALA A 340 -37.46 7.93 -31.08
CA ALA A 340 -36.06 8.31 -30.96
C ALA A 340 -35.91 9.70 -30.32
N LEU A 341 -35.01 9.80 -29.34
CA LEU A 341 -34.60 11.05 -28.69
C LEU A 341 -33.17 11.38 -29.12
N LEU A 342 -32.95 12.56 -29.70
CA LEU A 342 -31.63 13.06 -30.05
C LEU A 342 -31.15 14.03 -28.96
N LEU A 343 -30.09 13.66 -28.26
CA LEU A 343 -29.49 14.46 -27.20
C LEU A 343 -28.43 15.41 -27.79
N ILE A 344 -28.83 16.65 -28.07
CA ILE A 344 -27.99 17.65 -28.73
C ILE A 344 -27.20 18.45 -27.68
N GLY A 345 -25.94 18.06 -27.49
CA GLY A 345 -24.89 18.85 -26.83
C GLY A 345 -24.03 19.65 -27.81
N ALA A 346 -23.01 20.36 -27.30
CA ALA A 346 -22.13 21.23 -28.10
C ALA A 346 -21.42 20.54 -29.27
N THR A 347 -21.22 19.22 -29.19
CA THR A 347 -20.46 18.45 -30.18
C THR A 347 -21.30 17.44 -30.96
N TYR A 348 -22.57 17.24 -30.61
CA TYR A 348 -23.40 16.16 -31.20
C TYR A 348 -23.48 16.25 -32.72
N CYS A 349 -23.75 17.45 -33.25
CA CYS A 349 -23.81 17.69 -34.69
C CYS A 349 -22.43 17.87 -35.35
N ALA A 350 -21.38 18.11 -34.56
CA ALA A 350 -20.01 18.29 -35.04
C ALA A 350 -19.26 16.96 -35.26
N LEU A 351 -19.72 15.88 -34.61
CA LEU A 351 -19.17 14.54 -34.79
C LEU A 351 -19.32 14.07 -36.25
N GLY A 352 -18.26 13.46 -36.78
CA GLY A 352 -18.20 13.03 -38.18
C GLY A 352 -17.90 14.13 -39.20
N GLY A 353 -17.66 15.39 -38.77
CA GLY A 353 -17.23 16.49 -39.64
C GLY A 353 -18.29 16.98 -40.64
N ARG A 354 -19.58 16.78 -40.32
CA ARG A 354 -20.73 17.14 -41.15
C ARG A 354 -21.06 18.63 -41.05
N THR A 355 -21.62 19.17 -42.13
CA THR A 355 -22.04 20.57 -42.22
C THR A 355 -23.47 20.77 -41.69
N ALA A 356 -23.80 22.00 -41.28
CA ALA A 356 -25.15 22.34 -40.81
C ALA A 356 -26.23 22.06 -41.88
N GLN A 357 -25.90 22.26 -43.16
CA GLN A 357 -26.82 22.03 -44.29
C GLN A 357 -27.16 20.54 -44.48
N GLU A 358 -26.21 19.64 -44.24
CA GLU A 358 -26.46 18.19 -44.28
C GLU A 358 -27.42 17.77 -43.16
N TRP A 359 -27.25 18.30 -41.94
CA TRP A 359 -28.14 18.08 -40.81
C TRP A 359 -29.56 18.61 -41.07
N ASP A 360 -29.67 19.84 -41.58
CA ASP A 360 -30.97 20.44 -41.89
C ASP A 360 -31.75 19.63 -42.92
N SER A 361 -31.06 19.13 -43.96
CA SER A 361 -31.68 18.32 -45.01
C SER A 361 -32.14 16.96 -44.48
N ALA A 362 -31.31 16.30 -43.67
CA ALA A 362 -31.62 14.96 -43.15
C ALA A 362 -32.75 14.97 -42.10
N LEU A 363 -32.73 15.94 -41.18
CA LEU A 363 -33.79 16.09 -40.18
C LEU A 363 -35.13 16.42 -40.82
N THR A 364 -35.15 17.26 -41.87
CA THR A 364 -36.39 17.60 -42.60
C THR A 364 -37.00 16.38 -43.27
N ALA A 365 -36.17 15.54 -43.92
CA ALA A 365 -36.62 14.31 -44.57
C ALA A 365 -37.16 13.29 -43.53
N CYS A 366 -36.38 13.00 -42.49
CA CYS A 366 -36.76 12.03 -41.46
C CYS A 366 -38.01 12.47 -40.67
N ALA A 367 -38.17 13.77 -40.39
CA ALA A 367 -39.35 14.32 -39.72
C ALA A 367 -40.64 14.16 -40.56
N ALA A 368 -40.54 14.25 -41.90
CA ALA A 368 -41.66 14.06 -42.81
C ALA A 368 -42.11 12.59 -42.86
N ASP A 369 -41.16 11.65 -42.89
CA ASP A 369 -41.42 10.22 -43.02
C ASP A 369 -41.81 9.54 -41.69
N HIS A 370 -41.45 10.15 -40.54
CA HIS A 370 -41.66 9.58 -39.20
C HIS A 370 -42.30 10.57 -38.21
N ALA A 371 -43.35 11.27 -38.65
CA ALA A 371 -44.05 12.29 -37.88
C ALA A 371 -44.42 11.83 -36.45
N GLY A 372 -43.93 12.56 -35.44
CA GLY A 372 -44.23 12.32 -34.02
C GLY A 372 -43.39 11.25 -33.33
N ARG A 373 -42.45 10.60 -34.02
CA ARG A 373 -41.55 9.59 -33.45
C ARG A 373 -40.17 10.12 -33.06
N LEU A 374 -39.75 11.27 -33.60
CA LEU A 374 -38.47 11.91 -33.33
C LEU A 374 -38.65 13.14 -32.43
N ALA A 375 -37.82 13.29 -31.40
CA ALA A 375 -37.78 14.48 -30.55
C ALA A 375 -36.34 14.81 -30.11
N ILE A 376 -36.13 16.05 -29.68
CA ILE A 376 -34.80 16.61 -29.39
C ILE A 376 -34.71 17.04 -27.93
N VAL A 377 -33.58 16.73 -27.31
CA VAL A 377 -33.25 17.15 -25.95
C VAL A 377 -31.95 17.96 -25.99
N ILE A 378 -31.94 19.17 -25.47
CA ILE A 378 -30.76 20.05 -25.46
C ILE A 378 -30.21 20.12 -24.04
N VAL A 379 -28.91 19.82 -23.87
CA VAL A 379 -28.29 19.69 -22.53
C VAL A 379 -27.10 20.61 -22.27
N ASP A 380 -26.50 21.20 -23.31
CA ASP A 380 -25.36 22.12 -23.19
C ASP A 380 -25.42 23.20 -24.30
N ALA A 381 -24.40 24.05 -24.46
CA ALA A 381 -24.30 25.15 -25.40
C ALA A 381 -24.41 24.79 -26.91
N GLY A 382 -24.82 23.58 -27.26
CA GLY A 382 -25.11 23.19 -28.64
C GLY A 382 -26.30 23.95 -29.19
N GLU A 383 -26.10 24.59 -30.35
CA GLU A 383 -27.19 25.12 -31.15
C GLU A 383 -27.76 24.00 -32.03
N PRO A 384 -29.06 23.66 -31.89
CA PRO A 384 -29.66 22.66 -32.76
C PRO A 384 -29.72 23.18 -34.20
N PRO A 385 -29.62 22.30 -35.22
CA PRO A 385 -29.80 22.70 -36.62
C PRO A 385 -31.13 23.43 -36.84
N ALA A 386 -31.23 24.31 -37.84
CA ALA A 386 -32.45 25.11 -38.06
C ALA A 386 -33.70 24.24 -38.25
N ALA A 387 -33.56 23.09 -38.92
CA ALA A 387 -34.63 22.12 -39.14
C ALA A 387 -35.15 21.45 -37.85
N ALA A 388 -34.38 21.46 -36.76
CA ALA A 388 -34.78 20.91 -35.46
C ALA A 388 -36.00 21.62 -34.86
N THR A 389 -36.21 22.89 -35.20
CA THR A 389 -37.33 23.71 -34.66
C THR A 389 -38.72 23.18 -35.03
N ALA A 390 -38.81 22.33 -36.06
CA ALA A 390 -40.06 21.68 -36.46
C ALA A 390 -40.38 20.41 -35.66
N LEU A 391 -39.47 19.96 -34.77
CA LEU A 391 -39.62 18.79 -33.92
C LEU A 391 -39.94 19.19 -32.47
N PRO A 392 -40.54 18.30 -31.66
CA PRO A 392 -40.65 18.51 -30.22
C PRO A 392 -39.26 18.66 -29.58
N ILE A 393 -39.04 19.74 -28.83
CA ILE A 393 -37.76 20.05 -28.16
C ILE A 393 -37.97 20.18 -26.65
N ALA A 394 -37.12 19.52 -25.86
CA ALA A 394 -36.93 19.80 -24.44
C ALA A 394 -35.57 20.46 -24.20
N ASP A 395 -35.56 21.71 -23.76
CA ASP A 395 -34.34 22.44 -23.39
C ASP A 395 -34.06 22.30 -21.89
N LEU A 396 -33.00 21.57 -21.54
CA LEU A 396 -32.60 21.28 -20.16
C LEU A 396 -31.45 22.18 -19.68
N ARG A 397 -30.93 23.07 -20.54
CA ARG A 397 -29.77 23.92 -20.22
C ARG A 397 -30.03 24.79 -19.00
N GLY A 398 -29.13 24.73 -18.01
CA GLY A 398 -29.19 25.55 -16.81
C GLY A 398 -30.42 25.31 -15.92
N THR A 399 -31.12 24.19 -16.12
CA THR A 399 -32.29 23.82 -15.32
C THR A 399 -31.90 22.96 -14.12
N GLY A 400 -32.62 23.09 -13.00
CA GLY A 400 -32.46 22.19 -11.86
C GLY A 400 -33.14 20.85 -12.12
N GLU A 401 -32.73 19.80 -11.38
CA GLU A 401 -33.18 18.41 -11.58
C GLU A 401 -34.72 18.26 -11.72
N GLN A 402 -35.49 18.95 -10.89
CA GLN A 402 -36.97 18.86 -10.91
C GLN A 402 -37.57 19.45 -12.19
N GLU A 403 -37.02 20.57 -12.66
CA GLU A 403 -37.47 21.25 -13.89
C GLU A 403 -37.03 20.47 -15.13
N ALA A 404 -35.80 19.93 -15.12
CA ALA A 404 -35.31 19.05 -16.17
C ALA A 404 -36.20 17.82 -16.35
N ARG A 405 -36.60 17.21 -15.22
CA ARG A 405 -37.51 16.05 -15.19
C ARG A 405 -38.87 16.41 -15.79
N HIS A 406 -39.44 17.55 -15.41
CA HIS A 406 -40.73 18.01 -15.92
C HIS A 406 -40.72 18.18 -17.44
N ARG A 407 -39.73 18.89 -17.99
CA ARG A 407 -39.60 19.13 -19.42
C ARG A 407 -39.42 17.85 -20.24
N LEU A 408 -38.71 16.86 -19.69
CA LEU A 408 -38.52 15.55 -20.34
C LEU A 408 -39.81 14.73 -20.43
N PHE A 409 -40.62 14.71 -19.37
CA PHE A 409 -41.87 13.95 -19.38
C PHE A 409 -42.97 14.64 -20.20
N ASP A 410 -42.98 15.97 -20.23
CA ASP A 410 -43.84 16.77 -21.11
C ASP A 410 -43.54 16.49 -22.59
N LEU A 411 -42.26 16.31 -22.96
CA LEU A 411 -41.83 16.01 -24.34
C LEU A 411 -42.52 14.78 -24.93
N LEU A 412 -42.84 13.79 -24.10
CA LEU A 412 -43.46 12.52 -24.52
C LEU A 412 -44.92 12.37 -24.05
N GLY A 413 -45.49 13.37 -23.37
CA GLY A 413 -46.87 13.33 -22.87
C GLY A 413 -47.11 12.32 -21.74
N VAL A 414 -46.12 12.10 -20.89
CA VAL A 414 -46.17 11.12 -19.77
C VAL A 414 -46.53 11.84 -18.46
N SER A 415 -47.57 11.38 -17.75
CA SER A 415 -48.01 12.03 -16.49
C SER A 415 -47.12 11.66 -15.29
N LEU A 416 -46.51 12.68 -14.67
CA LEU A 416 -45.65 12.59 -13.47
C LEU A 416 -46.35 12.05 -12.21
N SER A 417 -47.68 11.98 -12.19
CA SER A 417 -48.49 11.59 -11.02
C SER A 417 -48.24 10.15 -10.52
N ARG A 418 -47.49 9.32 -11.25
CA ARG A 418 -47.08 7.96 -10.84
C ARG A 418 -45.78 7.88 -10.05
N LEU A 419 -44.91 8.90 -10.07
CA LEU A 419 -43.53 8.80 -9.57
C LEU A 419 -43.32 9.36 -8.15
N ALA A 420 -44.37 9.93 -7.53
CA ALA A 420 -44.28 10.71 -6.29
C ALA A 420 -43.93 9.92 -5.01
N GLY A 421 -43.71 8.59 -5.09
CA GLY A 421 -43.31 7.74 -3.96
C GLY A 421 -41.98 7.00 -4.13
N GLU A 422 -41.40 6.96 -5.34
CA GLU A 422 -40.26 6.07 -5.66
C GLU A 422 -38.95 6.81 -6.00
N ALA A 423 -38.95 8.15 -5.99
CA ALA A 423 -37.76 8.97 -6.28
C ALA A 423 -36.57 8.73 -5.32
N SER A 424 -36.79 8.15 -4.14
CA SER A 424 -35.75 7.77 -3.18
C SER A 424 -34.93 6.53 -3.59
N ARG A 425 -35.24 5.87 -4.72
CA ARG A 425 -34.55 4.67 -5.22
C ARG A 425 -33.58 4.92 -6.39
N LEU A 426 -33.44 6.18 -6.84
CA LEU A 426 -32.54 6.52 -7.95
C LEU A 426 -31.06 6.43 -7.52
N THR A 427 -30.25 5.72 -8.33
CA THR A 427 -28.80 5.57 -8.13
C THR A 427 -27.97 6.52 -8.99
N THR A 428 -28.54 7.10 -10.06
CA THR A 428 -27.86 8.06 -10.95
C THR A 428 -27.97 9.51 -10.46
N ARG A 429 -26.82 10.20 -10.39
CA ARG A 429 -26.74 11.61 -9.99
C ARG A 429 -27.19 12.52 -11.13
N PHE A 430 -27.80 13.65 -10.81
CA PHE A 430 -28.10 14.69 -11.79
C PHE A 430 -26.80 15.20 -12.45
N PRO A 431 -26.69 15.19 -13.80
CA PRO A 431 -25.43 15.39 -14.54
C PRO A 431 -24.66 16.67 -14.22
N ASP A 432 -25.36 17.78 -13.98
CA ASP A 432 -24.74 19.10 -13.72
C ASP A 432 -24.37 19.31 -12.24
N THR A 433 -24.39 18.25 -11.42
CA THR A 433 -23.99 18.35 -10.01
C THR A 433 -22.46 18.18 -9.89
N PRO A 434 -21.69 19.23 -9.51
CA PRO A 434 -20.24 19.12 -9.40
C PRO A 434 -19.81 18.22 -8.22
N PRO A 435 -18.58 17.67 -8.25
CA PRO A 435 -17.99 17.01 -7.08
C PRO A 435 -17.98 17.94 -5.86
N ALA A 436 -18.17 17.38 -4.67
CA ALA A 436 -18.10 18.14 -3.42
C ALA A 436 -16.69 18.70 -3.18
N VAL A 437 -15.66 17.96 -3.57
CA VAL A 437 -14.26 18.38 -3.52
C VAL A 437 -13.59 18.06 -4.84
N SER A 438 -13.02 19.08 -5.50
CA SER A 438 -12.21 18.87 -6.70
C SER A 438 -11.09 19.90 -6.82
N ASN A 439 -9.93 19.45 -7.31
CA ASN A 439 -8.83 20.30 -7.78
C ASN A 439 -8.37 19.90 -9.20
N ALA A 440 -9.25 19.26 -9.98
CA ALA A 440 -8.92 18.81 -11.34
C ALA A 440 -8.41 20.00 -12.21
N PRO A 441 -7.41 19.78 -13.08
CA PRO A 441 -6.91 20.82 -13.98
C PRO A 441 -8.00 21.39 -14.88
N ARG A 442 -7.80 22.61 -15.39
CA ARG A 442 -8.74 23.21 -16.36
C ARG A 442 -8.86 22.33 -17.60
N ARG A 443 -10.10 22.14 -18.07
CA ARG A 443 -10.40 21.41 -19.30
C ARG A 443 -9.75 22.08 -20.50
N ASP A 444 -9.24 21.29 -21.43
CA ASP A 444 -8.77 21.78 -22.73
C ASP A 444 -9.96 21.88 -23.69
N PRO A 445 -10.39 23.09 -24.10
CA PRO A 445 -11.55 23.25 -24.98
C PRO A 445 -11.29 22.74 -26.40
N ARG A 446 -10.04 22.41 -26.75
CA ARG A 446 -9.63 21.90 -28.07
C ARG A 446 -9.29 20.42 -28.05
N PHE A 447 -9.62 19.71 -26.98
CA PHE A 447 -9.46 18.25 -26.92
C PHE A 447 -10.29 17.59 -28.03
N SER A 448 -9.70 16.68 -28.80
CA SER A 448 -10.38 15.94 -29.87
C SER A 448 -9.94 14.48 -29.93
N GLY A 449 -10.87 13.58 -30.29
CA GLY A 449 -10.58 12.16 -30.50
C GLY A 449 -10.43 11.35 -29.21
N ARG A 450 -9.82 10.17 -29.29
CA ARG A 450 -9.53 9.23 -28.18
C ARG A 450 -10.74 8.64 -27.47
N GLU A 451 -11.89 8.60 -28.14
CA GLU A 451 -13.13 8.05 -27.57
C GLU A 451 -12.98 6.58 -27.14
N GLU A 452 -12.29 5.76 -27.96
CA GLU A 452 -12.03 4.36 -27.66
C GLU A 452 -11.21 4.17 -26.37
N ILE A 453 -10.17 4.99 -26.17
CA ILE A 453 -9.31 4.92 -24.98
C ILE A 453 -10.06 5.38 -23.74
N LEU A 454 -10.84 6.46 -23.83
CA LEU A 454 -11.67 6.94 -22.72
C LEU A 454 -12.73 5.92 -22.33
N ALA A 455 -13.35 5.26 -23.31
CA ALA A 455 -14.28 4.15 -23.09
C ALA A 455 -13.58 2.95 -22.43
N HIS A 456 -12.35 2.63 -22.85
CA HIS A 456 -11.57 1.53 -22.29
C HIS A 456 -11.16 1.80 -20.84
N ILE A 457 -10.67 3.00 -20.51
CA ILE A 457 -10.39 3.42 -19.11
C ILE A 457 -11.63 3.25 -18.27
N ARG A 458 -12.78 3.71 -18.78
CA ARG A 458 -14.05 3.61 -18.08
C ARG A 458 -14.47 2.17 -17.85
N GLN A 459 -14.32 1.31 -18.85
CA GLN A 459 -14.61 -0.12 -18.74
C GLN A 459 -13.73 -0.78 -17.68
N ILE A 460 -12.43 -0.47 -17.65
CA ILE A 460 -11.50 -0.98 -16.63
C ILE A 460 -11.94 -0.57 -15.23
N LEU A 461 -12.21 0.72 -15.03
CA LEU A 461 -12.61 1.23 -13.73
C LEU A 461 -13.98 0.66 -13.29
N LEU A 462 -14.93 0.45 -14.20
CA LEU A 462 -16.23 -0.14 -13.89
C LEU A 462 -16.24 -1.66 -13.73
N ALA A 463 -15.49 -2.41 -14.54
CA ALA A 463 -15.45 -3.88 -14.48
C ALA A 463 -14.84 -4.38 -13.17
N ALA A 464 -13.96 -3.58 -12.57
CA ALA A 464 -13.46 -3.81 -11.22
C ALA A 464 -14.51 -3.48 -10.12
N SER A 465 -15.70 -2.95 -10.47
CA SER A 465 -16.81 -2.58 -9.56
C SER A 465 -17.89 -3.65 -9.41
N GLU A 466 -17.80 -4.75 -10.14
CA GLU A 466 -18.75 -5.85 -10.02
C GLU A 466 -18.33 -6.81 -8.88
N PRO A 467 -19.26 -7.20 -7.99
CA PRO A 467 -18.95 -8.18 -6.95
C PRO A 467 -18.67 -9.55 -7.60
N GLY A 468 -17.43 -10.02 -7.51
CA GLY A 468 -17.04 -11.37 -7.93
C GLY A 468 -15.96 -11.47 -9.02
N THR A 469 -15.42 -10.37 -9.53
CA THR A 469 -14.39 -10.36 -10.58
C THR A 469 -13.04 -9.81 -10.07
N GLY A 470 -12.20 -10.69 -9.51
CA GLY A 470 -10.76 -10.41 -9.28
C GLY A 470 -10.36 -10.02 -7.85
N PRO A 471 -9.03 -9.89 -7.58
CA PRO A 471 -8.49 -9.66 -6.24
C PRO A 471 -9.04 -8.35 -5.64
N ALA A 472 -9.35 -8.41 -4.35
CA ALA A 472 -10.15 -7.44 -3.60
C ALA A 472 -9.92 -5.95 -3.96
N GLY A 473 -10.90 -5.37 -4.67
CA GLY A 473 -11.50 -4.08 -4.33
C GLY A 473 -10.72 -2.80 -4.64
N GLN A 474 -9.95 -2.71 -5.72
CA GLN A 474 -9.26 -1.46 -6.10
C GLN A 474 -9.23 -1.22 -7.62
N HIS A 475 -9.67 -0.04 -8.06
CA HIS A 475 -9.83 0.31 -9.47
C HIS A 475 -8.68 1.21 -9.91
N ARG A 476 -7.52 0.61 -10.17
CA ARG A 476 -6.29 1.34 -10.49
C ARG A 476 -5.94 1.15 -11.96
N CYS A 477 -5.91 2.23 -12.72
CA CYS A 477 -5.52 2.20 -14.12
C CYS A 477 -4.31 3.12 -14.37
N VAL A 478 -3.29 2.58 -15.04
CA VAL A 478 -2.08 3.30 -15.42
C VAL A 478 -2.08 3.53 -16.92
N LEU A 479 -1.95 4.79 -17.34
CA LEU A 479 -1.72 5.15 -18.73
C LEU A 479 -0.21 5.19 -18.97
N LEU A 480 0.27 4.33 -19.86
CA LEU A 480 1.67 4.24 -20.29
C LEU A 480 1.87 4.87 -21.67
N GLY A 481 3.02 5.48 -21.89
CA GLY A 481 3.38 6.02 -23.20
C GLY A 481 4.44 7.11 -23.16
N ALA A 482 4.88 7.56 -24.34
CA ALA A 482 5.92 8.57 -24.49
C ALA A 482 5.54 9.95 -23.88
N SER A 483 6.54 10.80 -23.63
CA SER A 483 6.30 12.19 -23.22
C SER A 483 5.63 12.96 -24.36
N GLY A 484 4.53 13.66 -24.10
CA GLY A 484 3.80 14.42 -25.12
C GLY A 484 2.74 13.64 -25.91
N ILE A 485 2.52 12.36 -25.61
CA ILE A 485 1.52 11.53 -26.30
C ILE A 485 0.06 11.87 -25.91
N GLY A 486 -0.15 12.66 -24.85
CA GLY A 486 -1.48 13.11 -24.44
C GLY A 486 -2.06 12.49 -23.16
N LYS A 487 -1.28 11.73 -22.37
CA LYS A 487 -1.78 11.00 -21.18
C LYS A 487 -2.47 11.91 -20.15
N SER A 488 -1.80 12.98 -19.71
CA SER A 488 -2.34 13.91 -18.71
C SER A 488 -3.58 14.63 -19.24
N GLN A 489 -3.63 14.92 -20.55
CA GLN A 489 -4.78 15.52 -21.22
C GLN A 489 -5.96 14.55 -21.27
N LEU A 490 -5.69 13.26 -21.51
CA LEU A 490 -6.70 12.21 -21.55
C LEU A 490 -7.32 11.98 -20.16
N VAL A 491 -6.49 11.95 -19.10
CA VAL A 491 -7.00 11.85 -17.71
C VAL A 491 -7.72 13.13 -17.26
N THR A 492 -7.25 14.31 -17.68
CA THR A 492 -7.97 15.57 -17.45
C THR A 492 -9.35 15.50 -18.10
N GLU A 493 -9.43 15.08 -19.36
CA GLU A 493 -10.71 14.95 -20.06
C GLU A 493 -11.61 13.89 -19.41
N TYR A 494 -11.06 12.76 -18.96
CA TYR A 494 -11.81 11.77 -18.17
C TYR A 494 -12.42 12.39 -16.89
N ALA A 495 -11.62 13.15 -16.13
CA ALA A 495 -12.08 13.81 -14.92
C ALA A 495 -13.20 14.85 -15.16
N HIS A 496 -13.21 15.51 -16.32
CA HIS A 496 -14.31 16.41 -16.70
C HIS A 496 -15.54 15.67 -17.20
N ARG A 497 -15.37 14.61 -18.01
CA ARG A 497 -16.50 13.84 -18.58
C ARG A 497 -17.23 12.97 -17.57
N PHE A 498 -16.49 12.38 -16.62
CA PHE A 498 -17.03 11.42 -15.64
C PHE A 498 -16.97 11.96 -14.19
N GLY A 499 -16.49 13.20 -14.00
CA GLY A 499 -16.27 13.78 -12.67
C GLY A 499 -17.51 13.85 -11.81
N ASN A 500 -18.68 14.12 -12.40
CA ASN A 500 -19.96 14.23 -11.72
C ASN A 500 -20.40 12.94 -11.01
N GLU A 501 -19.88 11.79 -11.41
CA GLU A 501 -20.16 10.51 -10.74
C GLU A 501 -19.40 10.36 -9.41
N TYR A 502 -18.39 11.20 -9.16
CA TYR A 502 -17.60 11.20 -7.94
C TYR A 502 -17.99 12.37 -7.03
N ASP A 503 -17.87 12.13 -5.73
CA ASP A 503 -17.96 13.16 -4.70
C ASP A 503 -16.62 13.88 -4.51
N ILE A 504 -15.51 13.18 -4.77
CA ILE A 504 -14.13 13.70 -4.70
C ILE A 504 -13.44 13.45 -6.05
N VAL A 505 -12.84 14.47 -6.65
CA VAL A 505 -11.90 14.34 -7.78
C VAL A 505 -10.60 15.04 -7.41
N TRP A 506 -9.57 14.28 -7.02
CA TRP A 506 -8.34 14.83 -6.47
C TRP A 506 -7.12 14.54 -7.34
N TRP A 507 -6.46 15.59 -7.83
CA TRP A 507 -5.29 15.55 -8.69
C TRP A 507 -4.01 15.77 -7.89
N ILE A 508 -3.04 14.89 -8.11
CA ILE A 508 -1.73 14.86 -7.46
C ILE A 508 -0.64 14.78 -8.53
N SER A 509 0.30 15.72 -8.50
CA SER A 509 1.56 15.66 -9.24
C SER A 509 2.51 14.69 -8.57
N ALA A 510 2.67 13.51 -9.18
CA ALA A 510 3.48 12.39 -8.73
C ALA A 510 4.91 12.41 -9.31
N ALA A 511 5.35 13.54 -9.86
CA ALA A 511 6.70 13.74 -10.39
C ALA A 511 7.81 13.61 -9.33
N SER A 512 7.46 13.79 -8.05
CA SER A 512 8.36 13.56 -6.91
C SER A 512 7.57 13.14 -5.68
N GLN A 513 8.15 12.25 -4.87
CA GLN A 513 7.53 11.79 -3.61
C GLN A 513 7.12 12.93 -2.68
N ALA A 514 7.97 13.96 -2.53
CA ALA A 514 7.72 15.06 -1.59
C ALA A 514 6.47 15.87 -1.95
N THR A 515 6.33 16.26 -3.22
CA THR A 515 5.16 16.99 -3.74
C THR A 515 3.89 16.15 -3.68
N ALA A 516 3.98 14.88 -4.08
CA ALA A 516 2.84 13.98 -4.08
C ALA A 516 2.25 13.82 -2.67
N ARG A 517 3.12 13.68 -1.67
CA ARG A 517 2.75 13.58 -0.25
C ARG A 517 2.10 14.86 0.29
N GLU A 518 2.63 16.03 -0.05
CA GLU A 518 1.99 17.30 0.34
C GLU A 518 0.58 17.42 -0.26
N GLN A 519 0.45 17.18 -1.56
CA GLN A 519 -0.82 17.34 -2.25
C GLN A 519 -1.87 16.32 -1.80
N LEU A 520 -1.48 15.10 -1.42
CA LEU A 520 -2.39 14.16 -0.78
C LEU A 520 -2.80 14.64 0.62
N ALA A 521 -1.86 15.18 1.40
CA ALA A 521 -2.12 15.70 2.73
C ALA A 521 -3.06 16.92 2.73
N GLU A 522 -3.03 17.73 1.67
CA GLU A 522 -3.93 18.87 1.48
C GLU A 522 -5.41 18.48 1.35
N LEU A 523 -5.71 17.22 1.01
CA LEU A 523 -7.08 16.71 0.98
C LEU A 523 -7.68 16.61 2.40
N ALA A 524 -6.86 16.41 3.43
CA ALA A 524 -7.33 16.24 4.81
C ALA A 524 -8.16 17.44 5.34
N PRO A 525 -7.66 18.70 5.28
CA PRO A 525 -8.46 19.85 5.68
C PRO A 525 -9.65 20.10 4.75
N ARG A 526 -9.57 19.74 3.46
CA ARG A 526 -10.69 19.89 2.50
C ARG A 526 -11.85 18.95 2.82
N LEU A 527 -11.55 17.79 3.39
CA LEU A 527 -12.52 16.81 3.89
C LEU A 527 -12.93 17.04 5.35
N ASN A 528 -12.43 18.11 6.00
CA ASN A 528 -12.64 18.42 7.42
C ASN A 528 -12.24 17.26 8.37
N LEU A 529 -11.15 16.55 8.05
CA LEU A 529 -10.68 15.43 8.86
C LEU A 529 -9.90 15.90 10.10
N ALA A 530 -10.14 15.24 11.25
CA ALA A 530 -9.43 15.51 12.49
C ALA A 530 -8.02 14.89 12.46
N ALA A 531 -7.07 15.57 11.80
CA ALA A 531 -5.67 15.16 11.69
C ALA A 531 -4.71 16.13 12.41
N GLY A 532 -3.62 15.61 12.97
CA GLY A 532 -2.55 16.45 13.55
C GLY A 532 -1.77 17.24 12.50
N GLN A 533 -0.92 18.18 12.93
CA GLN A 533 -0.13 19.06 12.04
C GLN A 533 0.88 18.31 11.16
N GLY A 534 1.28 17.09 11.55
CA GLY A 534 2.20 16.26 10.77
C GLY A 534 1.58 15.73 9.48
N ILE A 535 2.29 15.89 8.36
CA ILE A 535 1.83 15.45 7.03
C ILE A 535 1.51 13.96 6.96
N GLY A 536 2.32 13.10 7.57
CA GLY A 536 2.02 11.67 7.65
C GLY A 536 0.67 11.38 8.31
N ASN A 537 0.27 12.21 9.29
CA ASN A 537 -1.02 12.07 9.98
C ASN A 537 -2.17 12.50 9.06
N ARG A 538 -1.97 13.56 8.28
CA ARG A 538 -2.95 14.03 7.28
C ARG A 538 -3.13 13.04 6.14
N ILE A 539 -2.03 12.52 5.59
CA ILE A 539 -2.05 11.48 4.54
C ILE A 539 -2.79 10.24 5.03
N ARG A 540 -2.44 9.73 6.22
CA ARG A 540 -3.13 8.57 6.79
C ARG A 540 -4.61 8.84 7.05
N ALA A 541 -4.96 10.00 7.61
CA ALA A 541 -6.36 10.36 7.82
C ALA A 541 -7.14 10.39 6.49
N VAL A 542 -6.52 10.89 5.41
CA VAL A 542 -7.09 10.84 4.06
C VAL A 542 -7.23 9.40 3.58
N GLN A 543 -6.18 8.59 3.67
CA GLN A 543 -6.23 7.18 3.25
C GLN A 543 -7.29 6.39 4.03
N ASP A 544 -7.42 6.62 5.34
CA ASP A 544 -8.48 6.02 6.17
C ASP A 544 -9.87 6.50 5.75
N ALA A 545 -10.04 7.80 5.51
CA ALA A 545 -11.32 8.36 5.04
C ALA A 545 -11.73 7.78 3.68
N LEU A 546 -10.79 7.68 2.74
CA LEU A 546 -11.01 7.10 1.41
C LEU A 546 -11.29 5.59 1.48
N ARG A 547 -10.60 4.87 2.38
CA ARG A 547 -10.79 3.42 2.64
C ARG A 547 -12.14 3.11 3.25
N VAL A 548 -12.56 3.89 4.24
CA VAL A 548 -13.85 3.73 4.93
C VAL A 548 -15.01 4.29 4.10
N GLY A 549 -14.73 5.23 3.19
CA GLY A 549 -15.76 5.91 2.39
C GLY A 549 -16.53 6.98 3.18
N LEU A 550 -15.93 7.55 4.23
CA LEU A 550 -16.50 8.62 5.05
C LEU A 550 -15.58 9.85 5.02
N PRO A 551 -16.08 11.06 4.71
CA PRO A 551 -17.49 11.41 4.49
C PRO A 551 -18.05 11.00 3.12
N PHE A 552 -17.20 10.62 2.16
CA PHE A 552 -17.61 10.31 0.79
C PHE A 552 -17.05 8.96 0.33
N HIS A 553 -17.89 8.14 -0.30
CA HIS A 553 -17.53 6.79 -0.76
C HIS A 553 -17.13 6.75 -2.24
N ARG A 554 -17.55 7.74 -3.06
CA ARG A 554 -17.21 7.82 -4.49
C ARG A 554 -16.11 8.85 -4.69
N TRP A 555 -14.91 8.39 -4.98
CA TRP A 555 -13.77 9.28 -5.17
C TRP A 555 -12.91 8.82 -6.34
N LEU A 556 -12.30 9.79 -7.02
CA LEU A 556 -11.31 9.60 -8.07
C LEU A 556 -10.01 10.30 -7.64
N LEU A 557 -8.94 9.52 -7.49
CA LEU A 557 -7.60 10.03 -7.26
C LEU A 557 -6.79 9.97 -8.56
N VAL A 558 -6.17 11.06 -8.96
CA VAL A 558 -5.29 11.12 -10.14
C VAL A 558 -3.85 11.35 -9.70
N LEU A 559 -2.93 10.48 -10.10
CA LEU A 559 -1.48 10.63 -9.91
C LEU A 559 -0.80 10.85 -11.27
N ASP A 560 -0.47 12.10 -11.57
CA ASP A 560 0.11 12.49 -12.85
C ASP A 560 1.65 12.49 -12.79
N SER A 561 2.30 11.86 -13.77
CA SER A 561 3.76 11.74 -13.90
C SER A 561 4.44 10.87 -12.83
N ALA A 562 3.77 9.78 -12.42
CA ALA A 562 4.26 8.79 -11.46
C ALA A 562 5.30 7.84 -12.10
N ASP A 563 6.52 8.32 -12.36
CA ASP A 563 7.55 7.53 -13.04
C ASP A 563 8.31 6.55 -12.10
N ASP A 564 8.42 6.79 -10.78
CA ASP A 564 9.01 5.82 -9.83
C ASP A 564 7.90 5.16 -9.00
N VAL A 565 7.64 3.88 -9.29
CA VAL A 565 6.61 3.06 -8.61
C VAL A 565 6.80 3.05 -7.10
N ARG A 566 8.05 2.95 -6.63
CA ARG A 566 8.39 2.80 -5.20
C ARG A 566 8.16 4.09 -4.42
N GLU A 567 8.21 5.25 -5.08
CA GLU A 567 7.97 6.53 -4.42
C GLU A 567 6.49 6.80 -4.17
N ILE A 568 5.61 6.12 -4.93
CA ILE A 568 4.17 6.38 -4.98
C ILE A 568 3.35 5.30 -4.29
N GLU A 569 3.90 4.09 -4.13
CA GLU A 569 3.23 2.94 -3.50
C GLU A 569 2.55 3.30 -2.16
N ASP A 570 3.27 4.00 -1.27
CA ASP A 570 2.77 4.43 0.05
C ASP A 570 1.62 5.46 -0.01
N LEU A 571 1.32 6.02 -1.19
CA LEU A 571 0.30 7.05 -1.39
C LEU A 571 -0.99 6.52 -1.97
N LEU A 572 -0.98 5.29 -2.49
CA LEU A 572 -2.15 4.71 -3.13
C LEU A 572 -3.17 4.28 -2.06
N PRO A 573 -4.36 4.91 -1.99
CA PRO A 573 -5.36 4.55 -1.00
C PRO A 573 -5.98 3.19 -1.31
N GLU A 574 -6.47 2.52 -0.27
CA GLU A 574 -7.38 1.39 -0.39
C GLU A 574 -8.83 1.90 -0.34
N GLY A 575 -9.80 1.15 -0.85
CA GLY A 575 -11.22 1.50 -0.81
C GLY A 575 -11.93 1.42 -2.17
N ALA A 576 -13.25 1.64 -2.17
CA ALA A 576 -14.12 1.48 -3.34
C ALA A 576 -14.05 2.62 -4.38
N GLY A 577 -13.04 3.48 -4.30
CA GLY A 577 -12.83 4.57 -5.27
C GLY A 577 -11.82 4.22 -6.35
N HIS A 578 -11.69 5.13 -7.31
CA HIS A 578 -10.89 4.94 -8.51
C HIS A 578 -9.56 5.67 -8.43
N VAL A 579 -8.51 5.08 -9.01
CA VAL A 579 -7.19 5.69 -9.13
C VAL A 579 -6.76 5.67 -10.59
N LEU A 580 -6.42 6.84 -11.13
CA LEU A 580 -5.80 7.00 -12.44
C LEU A 580 -4.37 7.46 -12.30
N ILE A 581 -3.45 6.80 -12.99
CA ILE A 581 -2.02 7.08 -12.92
C ILE A 581 -1.52 7.36 -14.33
N THR A 582 -0.72 8.39 -14.53
CA THR A 582 0.03 8.56 -15.79
C THR A 582 1.51 8.29 -15.53
N SER A 583 2.14 7.47 -16.39
CA SER A 583 3.56 7.13 -16.24
C SER A 583 4.23 6.88 -17.58
N ARG A 584 5.55 7.01 -17.60
CA ARG A 584 6.42 6.59 -18.71
C ARG A 584 7.19 5.32 -18.37
N ASN A 585 7.13 4.88 -17.12
CA ASN A 585 7.87 3.73 -16.63
C ASN A 585 7.11 2.44 -16.94
N PRO A 586 7.62 1.57 -17.83
CA PRO A 586 6.97 0.30 -18.14
C PRO A 586 6.92 -0.67 -16.95
N ALA A 587 7.70 -0.44 -15.88
CA ALA A 587 7.67 -1.27 -14.68
C ALA A 587 6.31 -1.28 -13.96
N TRP A 588 5.40 -0.35 -14.28
CA TRP A 588 4.01 -0.44 -13.82
C TRP A 588 3.26 -1.64 -14.39
N ALA A 589 3.68 -2.18 -15.53
CA ALA A 589 3.09 -3.39 -16.10
C ALA A 589 3.42 -4.65 -15.28
N ASP A 590 4.46 -4.60 -14.43
CA ASP A 590 4.85 -5.70 -13.55
C ASP A 590 4.04 -5.72 -12.24
N ASP A 591 3.24 -4.67 -11.96
CA ASP A 591 2.41 -4.57 -10.75
C ASP A 591 1.02 -5.16 -11.00
N GLU A 592 0.74 -6.33 -10.43
CA GLU A 592 -0.53 -7.05 -10.56
C GLU A 592 -1.73 -6.27 -9.94
N ARG A 593 -1.50 -5.17 -9.21
CA ARG A 593 -2.55 -4.32 -8.60
C ARG A 593 -3.06 -3.22 -9.53
N VAL A 594 -2.48 -3.04 -10.72
CA VAL A 594 -2.88 -1.99 -11.66
C VAL A 594 -3.14 -2.57 -13.05
N LEU A 595 -4.03 -1.92 -13.80
CA LEU A 595 -4.28 -2.24 -15.20
C LEU A 595 -3.66 -1.17 -16.10
N CYS A 596 -2.71 -1.58 -16.93
CA CYS A 596 -1.98 -0.68 -17.81
C CYS A 596 -2.67 -0.54 -19.18
N ILE A 597 -2.75 0.70 -19.67
CA ILE A 597 -3.18 1.05 -21.03
C ILE A 597 -2.03 1.75 -21.74
N ASP A 598 -1.53 1.16 -22.81
CA ASP A 598 -0.60 1.84 -23.71
C ASP A 598 -1.33 2.88 -24.55
N VAL A 599 -0.87 4.13 -24.50
CA VAL A 599 -1.45 5.24 -25.25
C VAL A 599 -0.67 5.43 -26.56
N PRO A 600 -1.23 5.08 -27.74
CA PRO A 600 -0.56 5.23 -29.03
C PRO A 600 -0.59 6.68 -29.53
N PRO A 601 0.09 7.03 -30.65
CA PRO A 601 -0.15 8.27 -31.39
C PRO A 601 -1.61 8.42 -31.87
N PHE A 602 -1.97 9.56 -32.47
CA PHE A 602 -3.33 9.71 -33.00
C PHE A 602 -3.55 8.78 -34.20
N PRO A 603 -4.75 8.20 -34.34
CA PRO A 603 -5.22 7.70 -35.62
C PRO A 603 -5.20 8.81 -36.68
N ARG A 604 -4.86 8.49 -37.94
CA ARG A 604 -4.66 9.50 -38.99
C ARG A 604 -5.87 10.41 -39.19
N ASN A 605 -7.07 9.87 -39.15
CA ASN A 605 -8.33 10.62 -39.22
C ASN A 605 -8.47 11.63 -38.06
N GLU A 606 -8.10 11.24 -36.84
CA GLU A 606 -8.07 12.15 -35.69
C GLU A 606 -7.02 13.25 -35.85
N SER A 607 -5.83 12.92 -36.38
CA SER A 607 -4.78 13.92 -36.67
C SER A 607 -5.25 15.00 -37.65
N ILE A 608 -5.90 14.60 -38.74
CA ILE A 608 -6.43 15.52 -39.76
C ILE A 608 -7.51 16.42 -39.15
N ALA A 609 -8.43 15.83 -38.38
CA ALA A 609 -9.49 16.58 -37.70
C ALA A 609 -8.91 17.60 -36.71
N TYR A 610 -7.93 17.18 -35.90
CA TYR A 610 -7.26 18.04 -34.92
C TYR A 610 -6.51 19.21 -35.58
N ILE A 611 -5.74 18.96 -36.64
CA ILE A 611 -5.03 20.02 -37.38
C ILE A 611 -6.03 21.04 -37.93
N ARG A 612 -7.11 20.58 -38.57
CA ARG A 612 -8.10 21.48 -39.18
C ARG A 612 -8.88 22.28 -38.15
N ALA A 613 -9.13 21.73 -36.96
CA ALA A 613 -9.71 22.48 -35.85
C ALA A 613 -8.76 23.56 -35.32
N ARG A 614 -7.44 23.28 -35.29
CA ARG A 614 -6.41 24.18 -34.77
C ARG A 614 -5.99 25.26 -35.77
N ALA A 615 -5.98 24.93 -37.06
CA ALA A 615 -5.57 25.79 -38.17
C ALA A 615 -6.60 25.69 -39.32
N PRO A 616 -7.77 26.36 -39.22
CA PRO A 616 -8.90 26.20 -40.14
C PRO A 616 -8.60 26.51 -41.62
N ARG A 617 -7.49 27.22 -41.88
CA ARG A 617 -7.04 27.59 -43.23
C ARG A 617 -6.40 26.43 -44.01
N LEU A 618 -6.02 25.34 -43.34
CA LEU A 618 -5.40 24.18 -43.98
C LEU A 618 -6.47 23.30 -44.65
N SER A 619 -6.21 22.89 -45.88
CA SER A 619 -7.03 21.88 -46.57
C SER A 619 -6.84 20.48 -45.96
N ALA A 620 -7.77 19.55 -46.24
CA ALA A 620 -7.67 18.17 -45.76
C ALA A 620 -6.40 17.45 -46.25
N SER A 621 -5.97 17.73 -47.48
CA SER A 621 -4.73 17.16 -48.05
C SER A 621 -3.47 17.74 -47.41
N GLU A 622 -3.45 19.04 -47.13
CA GLU A 622 -2.32 19.66 -46.41
C GLU A 622 -2.23 19.17 -44.95
N ALA A 623 -3.38 19.00 -44.29
CA ALA A 623 -3.45 18.44 -42.94
C ALA A 623 -2.96 16.98 -42.90
N ASP A 624 -3.31 16.16 -43.88
CA ASP A 624 -2.82 14.78 -44.00
C ASP A 624 -1.29 14.72 -44.21
N GLY A 625 -0.77 15.54 -45.13
CA GLY A 625 0.68 15.62 -45.38
C GLY A 625 1.47 16.11 -44.15
N LEU A 626 0.92 17.07 -43.39
CA LEU A 626 1.52 17.52 -42.13
C LEU A 626 1.48 16.42 -41.06
N ALA A 627 0.35 15.72 -40.94
CA ALA A 627 0.18 14.61 -39.99
C ALA A 627 1.18 13.48 -40.25
N GLU A 628 1.38 13.11 -41.51
CA GLU A 628 2.40 12.14 -41.93
C GLU A 628 3.82 12.61 -41.56
N ALA A 629 4.14 13.87 -41.84
CA ALA A 629 5.46 14.41 -41.58
C ALA A 629 5.83 14.35 -40.09
N VAL A 630 4.87 14.57 -39.19
CA VAL A 630 5.07 14.51 -37.73
C VAL A 630 4.70 13.17 -37.10
N GLN A 631 4.42 12.14 -37.92
CA GLN A 631 4.07 10.79 -37.50
C GLN A 631 2.89 10.73 -36.52
N ASP A 632 1.88 11.55 -36.77
CA ASP A 632 0.62 11.56 -36.00
C ASP A 632 0.81 11.83 -34.48
N PHE A 633 1.94 12.42 -34.09
CA PHE A 633 2.29 12.63 -32.69
C PHE A 633 1.59 13.86 -32.10
N PRO A 634 0.72 13.73 -31.07
CA PRO A 634 -0.16 14.83 -30.61
C PRO A 634 0.55 16.12 -30.22
N LEU A 635 1.67 16.03 -29.48
CA LEU A 635 2.44 17.22 -29.10
C LEU A 635 2.99 17.96 -30.34
N LEU A 636 3.47 17.23 -31.34
CA LEU A 636 3.98 17.82 -32.58
C LEU A 636 2.86 18.39 -33.42
N LEU A 637 1.74 17.69 -33.57
CA LEU A 637 0.56 18.19 -34.27
C LEU A 637 0.07 19.51 -33.66
N SER A 638 0.00 19.58 -32.33
CA SER A 638 -0.40 20.79 -31.60
C SER A 638 0.54 21.96 -31.88
N HIS A 639 1.84 21.70 -31.81
CA HIS A 639 2.87 22.69 -32.04
C HIS A 639 2.92 23.15 -33.51
N THR A 640 3.04 22.23 -34.48
CA THR A 640 3.20 22.58 -35.89
C THR A 640 1.95 23.24 -36.47
N ALA A 641 0.74 22.78 -36.10
CA ALA A 641 -0.51 23.42 -36.53
C ALA A 641 -0.66 24.83 -35.93
N ALA A 642 -0.33 25.05 -34.65
CA ALA A 642 -0.37 26.38 -34.04
C ALA A 642 0.63 27.35 -34.69
N TRP A 643 1.83 26.85 -35.00
CA TRP A 643 2.84 27.63 -35.71
C TRP A 643 2.40 27.98 -37.12
N LEU A 644 1.86 27.00 -37.86
CA LEU A 644 1.31 27.16 -39.21
C LEU A 644 -0.03 27.88 -39.27
N ASP A 645 -0.67 28.23 -38.16
CA ASP A 645 -1.80 29.16 -38.12
C ASP A 645 -1.30 30.60 -38.00
N THR A 646 -0.25 30.81 -37.20
CA THR A 646 0.34 32.13 -36.93
C THR A 646 1.29 32.60 -38.04
N ASN A 647 1.90 31.67 -38.79
CA ASN A 647 2.91 31.97 -39.80
C ASN A 647 2.45 31.51 -41.20
N PRO A 648 2.24 32.43 -42.17
CA PRO A 648 1.70 32.12 -43.49
C PRO A 648 2.75 31.50 -44.42
N MET A 649 3.23 30.31 -44.07
CA MET A 649 4.13 29.49 -44.89
C MET A 649 3.34 28.37 -45.58
N PRO A 650 3.57 28.08 -46.87
CA PRO A 650 2.99 26.90 -47.53
C PRO A 650 3.36 25.60 -46.81
N VAL A 651 2.39 24.73 -46.56
CA VAL A 651 2.60 23.48 -45.81
C VAL A 651 3.66 22.56 -46.44
N PRO A 652 3.72 22.36 -47.77
CA PRO A 652 4.78 21.57 -48.38
C PRO A 652 6.19 22.11 -48.12
N GLN A 653 6.35 23.44 -48.13
CA GLN A 653 7.62 24.10 -47.83
C GLN A 653 8.01 23.93 -46.36
N TYR A 654 7.04 24.02 -45.44
CA TYR A 654 7.28 23.75 -44.02
C TYR A 654 7.73 22.31 -43.78
N ILE A 655 7.07 21.33 -44.41
CA ILE A 655 7.45 19.91 -44.32
C ILE A 655 8.87 19.69 -44.84
N GLU A 656 9.27 20.35 -45.92
CA GLU A 656 10.64 20.29 -46.44
C GLU A 656 11.65 20.89 -45.45
N LEU A 657 11.33 22.02 -44.80
CA LEU A 657 12.17 22.60 -43.74
C LEU A 657 12.32 21.67 -42.54
N VAL A 658 11.24 21.02 -42.11
CA VAL A 658 11.28 20.04 -41.01
C VAL A 658 12.13 18.82 -41.38
N ARG A 659 12.08 18.38 -42.65
CA ARG A 659 12.86 17.23 -43.14
C ARG A 659 14.33 17.55 -43.41
N SER A 660 14.65 18.80 -43.77
CA SER A 660 16.02 19.25 -44.11
C SER A 660 16.90 19.55 -42.89
N HIS A 661 16.33 19.54 -41.68
CA HIS A 661 17.06 19.61 -40.41
C HIS A 661 16.97 18.25 -39.67
N PRO A 662 17.60 17.18 -40.19
CA PRO A 662 17.64 15.89 -39.49
C PRO A 662 18.45 16.03 -38.19
N PRO A 663 18.20 15.16 -37.20
CA PRO A 663 18.93 15.21 -35.93
C PRO A 663 20.43 15.06 -36.14
N GLU A 664 21.24 16.05 -35.74
CA GLU A 664 22.71 15.95 -35.81
C GLU A 664 23.24 14.86 -34.87
N ARG A 665 22.52 14.61 -33.76
CA ARG A 665 22.70 13.48 -32.84
C ARG A 665 21.35 13.03 -32.30
N PRO A 666 21.04 11.73 -32.26
CA PRO A 666 19.88 11.26 -31.50
C PRO A 666 20.04 11.60 -30.01
N PRO A 667 18.98 12.07 -29.31
CA PRO A 667 19.02 12.29 -27.87
C PRO A 667 19.35 10.97 -27.15
N ASN A 668 20.18 11.05 -26.12
CA ASN A 668 20.83 9.90 -25.48
C ASN A 668 19.83 8.77 -25.11
N GLY A 669 19.97 7.60 -25.74
CA GLY A 669 19.47 6.30 -25.24
C GLY A 669 17.99 5.92 -25.46
N HIS A 670 17.13 6.80 -25.96
CA HIS A 670 15.68 6.51 -26.12
C HIS A 670 15.17 6.71 -27.56
N THR A 671 15.90 6.16 -28.52
CA THR A 671 15.78 6.50 -29.96
C THR A 671 14.62 5.85 -30.70
N THR A 672 13.85 4.96 -30.08
CA THR A 672 12.70 4.29 -30.73
C THR A 672 11.35 4.93 -30.45
N GLN A 673 11.26 5.90 -29.53
CA GLN A 673 9.96 6.41 -29.05
C GLN A 673 9.54 7.80 -29.58
N TYR A 674 10.41 8.52 -30.30
CA TYR A 674 10.13 9.91 -30.69
C TYR A 674 10.21 10.13 -32.22
N PRO A 675 9.32 10.94 -32.82
CA PRO A 675 9.34 11.22 -34.24
C PRO A 675 10.56 12.01 -34.70
N ARG A 676 11.07 11.70 -35.90
CA ARG A 676 12.22 12.40 -36.52
C ARG A 676 11.98 13.90 -36.75
N ALA A 677 10.72 14.29 -36.96
CA ALA A 677 10.32 15.67 -37.24
C ALA A 677 10.40 16.61 -36.02
N LEU A 678 10.66 16.09 -34.82
CA LEU A 678 10.72 16.87 -33.59
C LEU A 678 11.80 17.96 -33.64
N GLU A 679 13.03 17.61 -34.00
CA GLU A 679 14.16 18.54 -33.95
C GLU A 679 14.04 19.63 -35.02
N GLY A 680 13.67 19.26 -36.25
CA GLY A 680 13.44 20.21 -37.32
C GLY A 680 12.30 21.19 -37.03
N SER A 681 11.14 20.69 -36.57
CA SER A 681 10.01 21.57 -36.21
C SER A 681 10.33 22.51 -35.05
N TRP A 682 11.07 22.04 -34.04
CA TRP A 682 11.48 22.89 -32.90
C TRP A 682 12.54 23.93 -33.29
N THR A 683 13.50 23.57 -34.12
CA THR A 683 14.54 24.49 -34.62
C THR A 683 13.93 25.67 -35.37
N ILE A 684 12.93 25.41 -36.22
CA ILE A 684 12.18 26.45 -36.95
C ILE A 684 11.47 27.40 -35.97
N THR A 685 10.80 26.84 -34.96
CA THR A 685 10.09 27.65 -33.95
C THR A 685 11.05 28.48 -33.11
N LEU A 686 12.17 27.93 -32.66
CA LEU A 686 13.19 28.68 -31.93
C LEU A 686 13.82 29.77 -32.77
N ALA A 687 14.11 29.53 -34.06
CA ALA A 687 14.63 30.56 -34.95
C ALA A 687 13.64 31.73 -35.07
N SER A 688 12.35 31.43 -35.28
CA SER A 688 11.29 32.45 -35.34
C SER A 688 11.13 33.21 -34.01
N LEU A 689 11.23 32.53 -32.86
CA LEU A 689 11.16 33.16 -31.54
C LEU A 689 12.38 34.03 -31.26
N ARG A 690 13.59 33.60 -31.64
CA ARG A 690 14.82 34.40 -31.47
C ARG A 690 14.75 35.73 -32.23
N GLU A 691 14.14 35.73 -33.40
CA GLU A 691 13.94 36.95 -34.21
C GLU A 691 12.89 37.88 -33.60
N ARG A 692 11.77 37.34 -33.11
CA ARG A 692 10.63 38.14 -32.62
C ARG A 692 10.76 38.59 -31.17
N ASN A 693 11.15 37.67 -30.28
CA ASN A 693 11.37 37.95 -28.87
C ASN A 693 12.52 37.09 -28.29
N PRO A 694 13.76 37.60 -28.27
CA PRO A 694 14.90 36.86 -27.73
C PRO A 694 14.82 36.61 -26.22
N VAL A 695 14.02 37.39 -25.47
CA VAL A 695 13.87 37.21 -24.02
C VAL A 695 13.13 35.91 -23.70
N VAL A 696 12.14 35.54 -24.52
CA VAL A 696 11.39 34.28 -24.36
C VAL A 696 12.31 33.07 -24.54
N VAL A 697 13.27 33.15 -25.46
CA VAL A 697 14.24 32.07 -25.70
C VAL A 697 15.24 31.96 -24.56
N GLU A 698 15.78 33.09 -24.08
CA GLU A 698 16.67 33.09 -22.91
C GLU A 698 15.96 32.57 -21.65
N LEU A 699 14.66 32.84 -21.52
CA LEU A 699 13.84 32.30 -20.45
C LEU A 699 13.65 30.79 -20.59
N LEU A 700 13.28 30.29 -21.79
CA LEU A 700 13.19 28.86 -22.06
C LEU A 700 14.49 28.13 -21.72
N ASP A 701 15.63 28.69 -22.10
CA ASP A 701 16.95 28.14 -21.76
C ASP A 701 17.12 28.05 -20.23
N LEU A 702 16.81 29.11 -19.48
CA LEU A 702 16.88 29.11 -18.02
C LEU A 702 15.93 28.09 -17.38
N LEU A 703 14.70 27.96 -17.90
CA LEU A 703 13.70 27.04 -17.37
C LEU A 703 14.14 25.56 -17.46
N THR A 704 15.05 25.22 -18.39
CA THR A 704 15.61 23.85 -18.54
C THR A 704 16.57 23.43 -17.41
N HIS A 705 16.83 24.35 -16.48
CA HIS A 705 17.61 24.12 -15.26
C HIS A 705 16.74 23.95 -14.01
N PHE A 706 15.42 23.81 -14.19
CA PHE A 706 14.45 23.44 -13.16
C PHE A 706 13.72 22.16 -13.56
N SER A 707 13.24 21.37 -12.59
CA SER A 707 12.35 20.23 -12.88
C SER A 707 11.20 20.61 -13.82
N PRO A 708 11.00 19.89 -14.95
CA PRO A 708 10.05 20.24 -16.01
C PRO A 708 8.58 20.20 -15.59
N GLU A 709 8.26 19.49 -14.51
CA GLU A 709 6.87 19.20 -14.10
C GLU A 709 6.25 20.28 -13.20
N ALA A 710 7.06 21.17 -12.62
CA ALA A 710 6.60 22.20 -11.69
C ALA A 710 7.61 23.35 -11.58
N ILE A 711 7.94 23.99 -12.69
CA ILE A 711 8.95 25.06 -12.73
C ILE A 711 8.44 26.28 -11.94
N PRO A 712 9.13 26.73 -10.88
CA PRO A 712 8.61 27.74 -9.95
C PRO A 712 8.88 29.15 -10.48
N VAL A 713 8.23 29.53 -11.58
CA VAL A 713 8.49 30.80 -12.29
C VAL A 713 8.27 32.05 -11.43
N ARG A 714 7.44 31.98 -10.38
CA ARG A 714 7.29 33.08 -9.41
C ARG A 714 8.54 33.42 -8.61
N LEU A 715 9.51 32.50 -8.54
CA LEU A 715 10.80 32.77 -7.90
C LEU A 715 11.66 33.70 -8.76
N LEU A 716 11.39 33.81 -10.07
CA LEU A 716 12.20 34.62 -10.97
C LEU A 716 12.03 36.13 -10.70
N PRO A 717 10.81 36.71 -10.63
CA PRO A 717 10.65 38.12 -10.26
C PRO A 717 11.11 38.47 -8.84
N SER A 718 11.12 37.47 -7.94
CA SER A 718 11.53 37.65 -6.54
C SER A 718 13.04 37.48 -6.34
N ALA A 719 13.78 37.03 -7.36
CA ALA A 719 15.22 36.82 -7.28
C ALA A 719 15.96 38.16 -7.41
N ASP A 720 17.17 38.23 -6.82
CA ASP A 720 18.03 39.38 -6.97
C ASP A 720 18.33 39.66 -8.46
N ALA A 721 18.12 40.89 -8.91
CA ALA A 721 18.31 41.25 -10.32
C ALA A 721 19.73 40.97 -10.84
N GLY A 722 20.74 40.95 -9.96
CA GLY A 722 22.12 40.60 -10.30
C GLY A 722 22.38 39.11 -10.53
N VAL A 723 21.45 38.23 -10.16
CA VAL A 723 21.52 36.77 -10.38
C VAL A 723 20.96 36.38 -11.75
N LEU A 724 19.95 37.13 -12.22
CA LEU A 724 19.26 36.87 -13.48
C LEU A 724 20.07 37.34 -14.69
N PRO A 725 19.96 36.67 -15.85
CA PRO A 725 20.52 37.21 -17.09
C PRO A 725 19.91 38.59 -17.42
N PRO A 726 20.68 39.53 -18.00
CA PRO A 726 20.27 40.94 -18.11
C PRO A 726 18.91 41.17 -18.76
N ARG A 727 18.56 40.39 -19.80
CA ARG A 727 17.27 40.54 -20.48
C ARG A 727 16.11 40.05 -19.61
N ILE A 728 16.30 38.92 -18.92
CA ILE A 728 15.30 38.42 -17.96
C ILE A 728 15.16 39.39 -16.79
N ALA A 729 16.26 39.90 -16.24
CA ALA A 729 16.24 40.87 -15.14
C ALA A 729 15.42 42.12 -15.50
N SER A 730 15.59 42.65 -16.71
CA SER A 730 14.85 43.84 -17.17
C SER A 730 13.34 43.65 -17.25
N VAL A 731 12.88 42.45 -17.58
CA VAL A 731 11.45 42.11 -17.67
C VAL A 731 10.90 41.70 -16.31
N ALA A 732 11.70 41.01 -15.49
CA ALA A 732 11.31 40.54 -14.17
C ALA A 732 11.01 41.68 -13.18
N THR A 733 11.63 42.85 -13.35
CA THR A 733 11.37 44.04 -12.54
C THR A 733 10.07 44.78 -12.89
N ASP A 734 9.48 44.53 -14.06
CA ASP A 734 8.24 45.16 -14.53
C ASP A 734 7.11 44.10 -14.62
N PRO A 735 6.11 44.13 -13.72
CA PRO A 735 5.01 43.17 -13.74
C PRO A 735 4.26 43.09 -15.08
N ALA A 736 4.07 44.22 -15.79
CA ALA A 736 3.34 44.22 -17.05
C ALA A 736 4.15 43.57 -18.17
N ALA A 737 5.46 43.84 -18.22
CA ALA A 737 6.37 43.20 -19.16
C ALA A 737 6.54 41.70 -18.86
N TRP A 738 6.57 41.32 -17.58
CA TRP A 738 6.59 39.92 -17.15
C TRP A 738 5.35 39.17 -17.61
N ASP A 739 4.16 39.71 -17.37
CA ASP A 739 2.89 39.10 -17.80
C ASP A 739 2.79 38.99 -19.32
N ALA A 740 3.27 39.99 -20.07
CA ALA A 740 3.34 39.93 -21.52
C ALA A 740 4.28 38.81 -22.02
N THR A 741 5.44 38.66 -21.38
CA THR A 741 6.43 37.62 -21.70
C THR A 741 5.90 36.23 -21.37
N MET A 742 5.20 36.08 -20.24
CA MET A 742 4.49 34.85 -19.87
C MET A 742 3.41 34.48 -20.90
N ARG A 743 2.61 35.45 -21.34
CA ARG A 743 1.61 35.21 -22.40
C ARG A 743 2.26 34.66 -23.68
N GLN A 744 3.34 35.30 -24.14
CA GLN A 744 4.08 34.84 -25.32
C GLN A 744 4.74 33.47 -25.13
N LEU A 745 5.23 33.17 -23.92
CA LEU A 745 5.76 31.85 -23.59
C LEU A 745 4.67 30.77 -23.74
N SER A 746 3.43 31.06 -23.31
CA SER A 746 2.30 30.14 -23.45
C SER A 746 1.83 29.92 -24.90
N GLU A 747 2.06 30.89 -25.79
CA GLU A 747 1.70 30.80 -27.22
C GLU A 747 2.57 29.79 -27.98
N THR A 748 3.77 29.46 -27.46
CA THR A 748 4.71 28.52 -28.10
C THR A 748 4.23 27.05 -28.10
N SER A 749 3.12 26.73 -27.42
CA SER A 749 2.63 25.37 -27.15
C SER A 749 3.60 24.46 -26.36
N ALA A 750 4.84 24.90 -26.10
CA ALA A 750 5.89 24.14 -25.42
C ALA A 750 5.94 24.36 -23.90
N VAL A 751 5.25 25.38 -23.40
CA VAL A 751 5.15 25.66 -21.96
C VAL A 751 3.70 25.92 -21.63
N ARG A 752 3.21 25.27 -20.58
CA ARG A 752 1.91 25.58 -19.97
C ARG A 752 2.13 26.39 -18.72
N LEU A 753 1.29 27.40 -18.52
CA LEU A 753 1.37 28.28 -17.37
C LEU A 753 0.22 28.00 -16.41
N GLU A 754 0.55 27.87 -15.14
CA GLU A 754 -0.40 27.75 -14.06
C GLU A 754 -0.45 29.07 -13.29
N SER A 755 -1.61 29.71 -13.36
CA SER A 755 -1.85 30.98 -12.66
C SER A 755 -2.55 30.72 -11.33
N GLY A 756 -2.00 31.29 -10.26
CA GLY A 756 -2.64 31.35 -8.95
C GLY A 756 -3.34 32.69 -8.73
N ALA A 757 -3.69 32.97 -7.47
CA ALA A 757 -4.40 34.20 -7.09
C ALA A 757 -3.56 35.48 -7.38
N ASN A 758 -2.23 35.34 -7.41
CA ASN A 758 -1.28 36.44 -7.52
C ASN A 758 -0.50 36.45 -8.86
N GLY A 759 -1.06 35.87 -9.92
CA GLY A 759 -0.41 35.79 -11.24
C GLY A 759 0.15 34.40 -11.55
N VAL A 760 1.12 34.31 -12.47
CA VAL A 760 1.70 33.03 -12.89
C VAL A 760 2.62 32.47 -11.81
N GLU A 761 2.25 31.33 -11.23
CA GLU A 761 3.00 30.73 -10.11
C GLU A 761 3.97 29.65 -10.57
N ARG A 762 3.53 28.82 -11.53
CA ARG A 762 4.26 27.66 -12.04
C ARG A 762 4.18 27.56 -13.55
N ALA A 763 5.18 26.92 -14.14
CA ALA A 763 5.19 26.53 -15.52
C ALA A 763 5.49 25.03 -15.64
N THR A 764 4.89 24.38 -16.62
CA THR A 764 5.21 22.99 -16.97
C THR A 764 5.71 22.94 -18.40
N MET A 765 6.79 22.18 -18.61
CA MET A 765 7.43 21.99 -19.90
C MET A 765 7.44 20.49 -20.20
N PRO A 766 6.94 20.03 -21.35
CA PRO A 766 7.06 18.63 -21.75
C PRO A 766 8.54 18.22 -21.68
N ARG A 767 8.82 17.12 -20.97
CA ARG A 767 10.20 16.62 -20.75
C ARG A 767 11.00 16.49 -22.05
N LEU A 768 10.32 16.16 -23.14
CA LEU A 768 10.93 16.09 -24.47
C LEU A 768 11.55 17.42 -24.92
N TYR A 769 10.80 18.53 -24.81
CA TYR A 769 11.34 19.87 -25.13
C TYR A 769 12.39 20.31 -24.12
N HIS A 770 12.18 20.01 -22.84
CA HIS A 770 13.15 20.29 -21.79
C HIS A 770 14.52 19.65 -22.07
N THR A 771 14.54 18.37 -22.42
CA THR A 771 15.77 17.64 -22.77
C THR A 771 16.41 18.20 -24.04
N LEU A 772 15.63 18.38 -25.11
CA LEU A 772 16.13 18.87 -26.39
C LEU A 772 16.78 20.26 -26.26
N LEU A 773 16.11 21.20 -25.58
CA LEU A 773 16.65 22.54 -25.34
C LEU A 773 17.97 22.50 -24.57
N ARG A 774 18.03 21.68 -23.52
CA ARG A 774 19.23 21.57 -22.68
C ARG A 774 20.42 20.93 -23.40
N GLU A 775 20.17 20.01 -24.33
CA GLU A 775 21.19 19.38 -25.16
C GLU A 775 21.75 20.34 -26.22
N GLN A 776 20.95 21.29 -26.72
CA GLN A 776 21.38 22.31 -27.68
C GLN A 776 22.22 23.45 -27.06
N LEU A 777 22.25 23.57 -25.74
CA LEU A 777 23.07 24.59 -25.05
C LEU A 777 24.56 24.26 -25.12
N SER A 778 25.40 25.28 -25.34
CA SER A 778 26.85 25.17 -25.15
C SER A 778 27.19 24.92 -23.68
N ASP A 779 28.32 24.27 -23.41
CA ASP A 779 28.75 23.95 -22.04
C ASP A 779 28.90 25.21 -21.17
N GLU A 780 29.43 26.30 -21.73
CA GLU A 780 29.55 27.59 -21.04
C GLU A 780 28.17 28.16 -20.66
N ARG A 781 27.20 28.11 -21.59
CA ARG A 781 25.85 28.61 -21.35
C ARG A 781 25.12 27.74 -20.31
N ARG A 782 25.27 26.42 -20.40
CA ARG A 782 24.72 25.45 -19.44
C ARG A 782 25.24 25.70 -18.03
N GLU A 783 26.55 25.97 -17.89
CA GLU A 783 27.17 26.28 -16.59
C GLU A 783 26.70 27.63 -16.02
N LEU A 784 26.53 28.65 -16.87
CA LEU A 784 25.96 29.94 -16.45
C LEU A 784 24.53 29.78 -15.91
N LEU A 785 23.66 29.15 -16.69
CA LEU A 785 22.24 29.01 -16.33
C LEU A 785 22.03 28.06 -15.15
N SER A 786 22.84 27.00 -15.03
CA SER A 786 22.88 26.16 -13.83
C SER A 786 23.25 26.96 -12.58
N ARG A 787 24.27 27.84 -12.64
CA ARG A 787 24.62 28.72 -11.51
C ARG A 787 23.47 29.64 -11.13
N THR A 788 22.84 30.28 -12.10
CA THR A 788 21.69 31.15 -11.88
C THR A 788 20.53 30.39 -11.24
N ALA A 789 20.16 29.22 -11.77
CA ALA A 789 19.09 28.40 -11.20
C ALA A 789 19.37 27.98 -9.74
N CYS A 790 20.61 27.56 -9.45
CA CYS A 790 21.04 27.23 -8.09
C CYS A 790 20.93 28.44 -7.15
N GLN A 791 21.34 29.64 -7.59
CA GLN A 791 21.24 30.87 -6.81
C GLN A 791 19.77 31.26 -6.52
N ILE A 792 18.88 31.11 -7.50
CA ILE A 792 17.44 31.37 -7.32
C ILE A 792 16.85 30.41 -6.27
N LEU A 793 17.14 29.11 -6.37
CA LEU A 793 16.65 28.11 -5.41
C LEU A 793 17.22 28.35 -4.01
N ALA A 794 18.51 28.68 -3.91
CA ALA A 794 19.14 28.97 -2.63
C ALA A 794 18.63 30.28 -2.00
N GLY A 795 18.24 31.27 -2.81
CA GLY A 795 17.56 32.49 -2.35
C GLY A 795 16.14 32.21 -1.84
N ALA A 796 15.48 31.17 -2.35
CA ALA A 796 14.17 30.74 -1.92
C ALA A 796 14.17 29.84 -0.66
N ASP A 797 15.35 29.39 -0.20
CA ASP A 797 15.50 28.56 1.01
C ASP A 797 15.06 29.32 2.28
N PRO A 798 14.04 28.83 3.02
CA PRO A 798 13.59 29.45 4.26
C PRO A 798 14.60 29.36 5.44
N GLN A 799 15.62 28.52 5.32
CA GLN A 799 16.66 28.24 6.33
C GLN A 799 16.14 27.76 7.70
N ARG A 800 14.92 27.21 7.74
CA ARG A 800 14.26 26.69 8.94
C ARG A 800 13.58 25.33 8.65
N PRO A 801 14.38 24.27 8.39
CA PRO A 801 13.86 22.97 7.97
C PRO A 801 13.03 22.23 9.03
N GLN A 802 13.17 22.63 10.30
CA GLN A 802 12.42 22.04 11.42
C GLN A 802 11.04 22.67 11.62
N ASP A 803 10.75 23.80 10.97
CA ASP A 803 9.46 24.49 11.08
C ASP A 803 8.44 23.89 10.11
N ALA A 804 7.43 23.23 10.67
CA ALA A 804 6.39 22.56 9.90
C ALA A 804 5.58 23.51 9.00
N ALA A 805 5.49 24.80 9.33
CA ALA A 805 4.80 25.78 8.49
C ALA A 805 5.54 26.06 7.17
N LEU A 806 6.84 25.77 7.10
CA LEU A 806 7.69 26.05 5.93
C LEU A 806 7.95 24.80 5.08
N TRP A 807 7.47 23.62 5.50
CA TRP A 807 7.65 22.35 4.78
C TRP A 807 7.17 22.35 3.32
N PRO A 808 6.03 22.98 2.95
CA PRO A 808 5.62 23.05 1.55
C PRO A 808 6.64 23.73 0.65
N ARG A 809 7.43 24.69 1.17
CA ARG A 809 8.52 25.33 0.42
C ARG A 809 9.68 24.36 0.18
N TYR A 810 10.07 23.57 1.18
CA TYR A 810 11.12 22.56 1.00
C TYR A 810 10.71 21.46 0.03
N ALA A 811 9.45 21.00 0.11
CA ALA A 811 8.90 20.02 -0.82
C ALA A 811 8.96 20.52 -2.28
N GLU A 812 8.69 21.81 -2.51
CA GLU A 812 8.81 22.42 -3.82
C GLU A 812 10.27 22.54 -4.31
N LEU A 813 11.25 22.78 -3.43
CA LEU A 813 12.65 22.98 -3.84
C LEU A 813 13.36 21.67 -4.23
N ILE A 814 13.04 20.55 -3.58
CA ILE A 814 13.73 19.26 -3.73
C ILE A 814 13.82 18.76 -5.19
N PRO A 815 12.74 18.76 -5.99
CA PRO A 815 12.79 18.27 -7.37
C PRO A 815 13.78 19.02 -8.26
N HIS A 816 14.15 20.25 -7.91
CA HIS A 816 15.04 21.07 -8.72
C HIS A 816 16.52 20.90 -8.37
N LEU A 817 16.87 20.23 -7.25
CA LEU A 817 18.25 20.19 -6.73
C LEU A 817 19.23 19.55 -7.72
N GLU A 818 18.85 18.43 -8.33
CA GLU A 818 19.69 17.73 -9.30
C GLU A 818 19.78 18.49 -10.63
N ILE A 819 18.64 18.89 -11.19
CA ILE A 819 18.57 19.51 -12.53
C ILE A 819 19.25 20.89 -12.55
N SER A 820 19.15 21.66 -11.46
CA SER A 820 19.81 22.97 -11.32
C SER A 820 21.31 22.88 -11.13
N GLY A 821 21.85 21.70 -10.81
CA GLY A 821 23.25 21.52 -10.45
C GLY A 821 23.57 21.90 -8.99
N SER A 822 22.55 21.98 -8.11
CA SER A 822 22.76 22.35 -6.70
C SER A 822 23.53 21.29 -5.92
N LEU A 823 23.43 20.02 -6.33
CA LEU A 823 24.18 18.90 -5.74
C LEU A 823 25.66 18.90 -6.10
N GLU A 824 26.08 19.66 -7.11
CA GLU A 824 27.45 19.76 -7.58
C GLU A 824 28.17 21.00 -7.04
N ARG A 825 27.43 21.94 -6.44
CA ARG A 825 27.94 23.27 -6.08
C ARG A 825 28.18 23.45 -4.58
N GLY A 826 29.22 24.22 -4.28
CA GLY A 826 29.58 24.61 -2.93
C GLY A 826 28.74 25.76 -2.35
N GLY A 827 29.01 26.13 -1.10
CA GLY A 827 28.45 27.32 -0.46
C GLY A 827 26.93 27.28 -0.32
N ILE A 828 26.24 28.22 -0.97
CA ILE A 828 24.78 28.37 -0.85
C ILE A 828 24.00 27.15 -1.37
N GLY A 829 24.51 26.46 -2.40
CA GLY A 829 23.86 25.26 -2.96
C GLY A 829 23.92 24.08 -1.99
N ALA A 830 25.08 23.85 -1.37
CA ALA A 830 25.24 22.82 -0.36
C ALA A 830 24.39 23.07 0.88
N ARG A 831 24.29 24.33 1.34
CA ARG A 831 23.40 24.70 2.45
C ARG A 831 21.93 24.36 2.15
N LEU A 832 21.45 24.68 0.95
CA LEU A 832 20.10 24.31 0.51
C LEU A 832 19.90 22.78 0.56
N VAL A 833 20.84 22.01 0.03
CA VAL A 833 20.79 20.54 0.06
C VAL A 833 20.74 20.00 1.50
N LEU A 834 21.58 20.53 2.40
CA LEU A 834 21.59 20.13 3.81
C LEU A 834 20.28 20.47 4.52
N ASN A 835 19.68 21.64 4.23
CA ASN A 835 18.37 22.01 4.77
C ASN A 835 17.27 21.09 4.25
N CYS A 836 17.29 20.71 2.97
CA CYS A 836 16.37 19.71 2.43
C CYS A 836 16.54 18.32 3.09
N ILE A 837 17.77 17.89 3.36
CA ILE A 837 18.04 16.64 4.10
C ILE A 837 17.47 16.72 5.53
N GLU A 838 17.70 17.83 6.23
CA GLU A 838 17.19 18.04 7.59
C GLU A 838 15.66 18.10 7.64
N TYR A 839 15.04 18.68 6.61
CA TYR A 839 13.59 18.67 6.42
C TYR A 839 13.08 17.23 6.28
N LEU A 840 13.67 16.42 5.39
CA LEU A 840 13.30 15.01 5.21
C LEU A 840 13.49 14.21 6.51
N ARG A 841 14.54 14.52 7.28
CA ARG A 841 14.83 13.87 8.56
C ARG A 841 13.75 14.15 9.58
N THR A 842 13.39 15.42 9.73
CA THR A 842 12.41 15.90 10.72
C THR A 842 11.01 15.43 10.37
N ARG A 843 10.72 15.31 9.06
CA ARG A 843 9.47 14.74 8.53
C ARG A 843 9.38 13.21 8.66
N GLY A 844 10.50 12.53 8.94
CA GLY A 844 10.57 11.08 9.08
C GLY A 844 10.71 10.31 7.76
N GLU A 845 11.06 10.98 6.67
CA GLU A 845 11.23 10.36 5.34
C GLU A 845 12.67 9.83 5.17
N ALA A 846 13.00 8.81 5.97
CA ALA A 846 14.37 8.27 6.04
C ALA A 846 14.89 7.80 4.68
N ASN A 847 14.07 7.15 3.85
CA ASN A 847 14.49 6.65 2.53
C ASN A 847 14.78 7.77 1.52
N ALA A 848 13.92 8.78 1.42
CA ALA A 848 14.17 9.95 0.58
C ALA A 848 15.41 10.73 1.07
N GLY A 849 15.55 10.87 2.39
CA GLY A 849 16.72 11.45 3.03
C GLY A 849 18.01 10.68 2.72
N LEU A 850 17.99 9.35 2.76
CA LEU A 850 19.11 8.48 2.39
C LEU A 850 19.53 8.69 0.94
N ARG A 851 18.57 8.69 0.00
CA ARG A 851 18.83 8.92 -1.42
C ARG A 851 19.53 10.27 -1.63
N LEU A 852 19.00 11.33 -1.03
CA LEU A 852 19.58 12.67 -1.15
C LEU A 852 20.97 12.77 -0.50
N CYS A 853 21.17 12.14 0.66
CA CYS A 853 22.49 12.06 1.30
C CYS A 853 23.52 11.36 0.40
N GLU A 854 23.16 10.23 -0.20
CA GLU A 854 24.08 9.49 -1.07
C GLU A 854 24.39 10.22 -2.37
N GLN A 855 23.38 10.83 -2.99
CA GLN A 855 23.59 11.67 -4.17
C GLN A 855 24.54 12.84 -3.88
N ALA A 856 24.34 13.53 -2.75
CA ALA A 856 25.21 14.61 -2.32
C ALA A 856 26.63 14.11 -2.04
N LYS A 857 26.80 13.03 -1.27
CA LYS A 857 28.12 12.43 -0.97
C LYS A 857 28.88 12.04 -2.24
N ILE A 858 28.23 11.35 -3.18
CA ILE A 858 28.85 10.90 -4.45
C ILE A 858 29.35 12.10 -5.26
N ARG A 859 28.54 13.16 -5.36
CA ARG A 859 28.88 14.35 -6.15
C ARG A 859 29.93 15.23 -5.47
N TRP A 860 29.80 15.44 -4.16
CA TRP A 860 30.72 16.27 -3.38
C TRP A 860 32.11 15.66 -3.22
N ARG A 861 32.22 14.32 -3.15
CA ARG A 861 33.51 13.61 -3.07
C ARG A 861 34.49 13.96 -4.19
N ARG A 862 33.99 14.43 -5.36
CA ARG A 862 34.83 14.80 -6.50
C ARG A 862 35.62 16.09 -6.28
N HIS A 863 35.14 16.98 -5.40
CA HIS A 863 35.70 18.33 -5.24
C HIS A 863 35.76 18.81 -3.78
N ARG A 864 35.27 18.02 -2.82
CA ARG A 864 35.37 18.29 -1.39
C ARG A 864 36.11 17.16 -0.67
N PRO A 865 37.13 17.48 0.13
CA PRO A 865 37.78 16.50 0.99
C PRO A 865 36.82 16.04 2.11
N PHE A 866 37.20 14.97 2.79
CA PHE A 866 36.37 14.38 3.86
C PHE A 866 36.12 15.32 5.04
N ASP A 867 37.09 16.18 5.37
CA ASP A 867 37.07 17.09 6.52
C ASP A 867 36.38 18.43 6.23
N ASP A 868 35.83 18.60 5.03
CA ASP A 868 34.97 19.73 4.70
C ASP A 868 33.71 19.74 5.60
N PRO A 869 33.31 20.88 6.19
CA PRO A 869 32.18 20.95 7.11
C PRO A 869 30.86 20.42 6.53
N ASP A 870 30.57 20.70 5.25
CA ASP A 870 29.33 20.25 4.62
C ASP A 870 29.37 18.73 4.37
N MET A 871 30.55 18.21 3.98
CA MET A 871 30.78 16.77 3.81
C MET A 871 30.58 16.01 5.13
N LEU A 872 31.06 16.57 6.24
CA LEU A 872 30.83 15.99 7.57
C LEU A 872 29.35 16.01 7.93
N ILE A 873 28.64 17.13 7.74
CA ILE A 873 27.20 17.24 8.03
C ILE A 873 26.40 16.20 7.23
N VAL A 874 26.60 16.09 5.91
CA VAL A 874 25.87 15.10 5.12
C VAL A 874 26.18 13.66 5.53
N THR A 875 27.42 13.39 5.97
CA THR A 875 27.82 12.06 6.44
C THR A 875 27.17 11.72 7.78
N TYR A 876 27.07 12.67 8.71
CA TYR A 876 26.31 12.48 9.96
C TYR A 876 24.82 12.23 9.69
N GLN A 877 24.23 13.01 8.77
CA GLN A 877 22.83 12.82 8.40
C GLN A 877 22.62 11.48 7.72
N HIS A 878 23.55 11.03 6.88
CA HIS A 878 23.51 9.70 6.29
C HIS A 878 23.44 8.59 7.36
N ALA A 879 24.33 8.63 8.36
CA ALA A 879 24.32 7.66 9.47
C ALA A 879 23.01 7.71 10.27
N ASN A 880 22.48 8.91 10.54
CA ASN A 880 21.19 9.08 11.21
C ASN A 880 20.03 8.49 10.41
N MET A 881 20.00 8.69 9.10
CA MET A 881 18.95 8.17 8.23
C MET A 881 19.04 6.64 8.10
N LEU A 882 20.25 6.08 8.05
CA LEU A 882 20.45 4.62 8.08
C LEU A 882 19.88 4.01 9.36
N ARG A 883 20.19 4.61 10.51
CA ARG A 883 19.65 4.19 11.81
C ARG A 883 18.12 4.28 11.86
N ARG A 884 17.53 5.36 11.33
CA ARG A 884 16.06 5.52 11.24
C ARG A 884 15.40 4.55 10.26
N ALA A 885 16.15 4.03 9.29
CA ALA A 885 15.68 3.00 8.36
C ALA A 885 15.95 1.56 8.87
N GLY A 886 16.45 1.39 10.09
CA GLY A 886 16.81 0.07 10.65
C GLY A 886 18.12 -0.53 10.13
N ARG A 887 18.90 0.20 9.32
CA ARG A 887 20.16 -0.26 8.72
C ARG A 887 21.35 0.01 9.64
N TYR A 888 21.35 -0.64 10.81
CA TYR A 888 22.26 -0.32 11.91
C TYR A 888 23.73 -0.66 11.65
N GLN A 889 24.03 -1.79 11.01
CA GLN A 889 25.41 -2.18 10.71
C GLN A 889 26.06 -1.20 9.73
N GLU A 890 25.30 -0.72 8.74
CA GLU A 890 25.78 0.31 7.82
C GLU A 890 25.98 1.66 8.50
N ALA A 891 25.07 2.03 9.41
CA ALA A 891 25.22 3.23 10.22
C ALA A 891 26.48 3.17 11.11
N GLU A 892 26.83 1.98 11.62
CA GLU A 892 28.02 1.77 12.45
C GLU A 892 29.27 1.92 11.60
N ALA A 893 29.33 1.29 10.43
CA ALA A 893 30.46 1.41 9.51
C ALA A 893 30.74 2.87 9.15
N VAL A 894 29.70 3.64 8.82
CA VAL A 894 29.83 5.09 8.54
C VAL A 894 30.29 5.85 9.80
N GLY A 895 29.69 5.57 10.96
CA GLY A 895 30.02 6.26 12.21
C GLY A 895 31.46 6.00 12.68
N ARG A 896 31.93 4.75 12.62
CA ARG A 896 33.31 4.38 12.99
C ARG A 896 34.33 5.02 12.07
N ASP A 897 34.15 4.92 10.74
CA ASP A 897 35.05 5.55 9.76
C ASP A 897 35.20 7.07 10.02
N VAL A 898 34.11 7.75 10.36
CA VAL A 898 34.14 9.18 10.66
C VAL A 898 34.85 9.48 11.98
N VAL A 899 34.57 8.73 13.05
CA VAL A 899 35.23 8.90 14.35
C VAL A 899 36.73 8.61 14.25
N ASP A 900 37.14 7.58 13.51
CA ASP A 900 38.54 7.20 13.33
C ASP A 900 39.32 8.28 12.58
N ARG A 901 38.80 8.75 11.45
CA ARG A 901 39.41 9.83 10.66
C ARG A 901 39.52 11.13 11.44
N LEU A 902 38.44 11.53 12.14
CA LEU A 902 38.46 12.77 12.92
C LEU A 902 39.33 12.66 14.17
N SER A 903 39.42 11.48 14.79
CA SER A 903 40.33 11.26 15.93
C SER A 903 41.80 11.36 15.52
N ALA A 904 42.13 10.96 14.28
CA ALA A 904 43.48 11.12 13.73
C ALA A 904 43.80 12.57 13.30
N ALA A 905 42.79 13.32 12.86
CA ALA A 905 42.98 14.65 12.25
C ALA A 905 42.71 15.83 13.18
N ARG A 906 41.95 15.65 14.27
CA ARG A 906 41.47 16.73 15.14
C ARG A 906 41.79 16.47 16.61
N PRO A 907 41.99 17.54 17.42
CA PRO A 907 42.09 17.41 18.87
C PRO A 907 40.88 16.72 19.50
N ALA A 908 41.08 16.11 20.66
CA ALA A 908 40.07 15.32 21.35
C ALA A 908 38.81 16.12 21.76
N ASP A 909 38.89 17.44 21.84
CA ASP A 909 37.83 18.38 22.21
C ASP A 909 37.15 19.06 21.01
N HIS A 910 37.57 18.75 19.78
CA HIS A 910 37.01 19.37 18.59
C HIS A 910 35.50 19.09 18.45
N PRO A 911 34.65 20.11 18.18
CA PRO A 911 33.19 19.96 18.12
C PRO A 911 32.69 18.90 17.14
N ASP A 912 33.32 18.80 15.96
CA ASP A 912 32.94 17.79 14.95
C ASP A 912 33.23 16.36 15.40
N LEU A 913 34.32 16.15 16.15
CA LEU A 913 34.62 14.84 16.74
C LEU A 913 33.61 14.49 17.84
N GLN A 914 33.22 15.47 18.68
CA GLN A 914 32.17 15.23 19.69
C GLN A 914 30.83 14.89 19.03
N ARG A 915 30.48 15.59 17.94
CA ARG A 915 29.27 15.30 17.17
C ARG A 915 29.31 13.89 16.57
N ALA A 916 30.43 13.51 15.96
CA ALA A 916 30.64 12.18 15.39
C ALA A 916 30.49 11.07 16.44
N ARG A 917 31.14 11.23 17.61
CA ARG A 917 31.03 10.28 18.73
C ARG A 917 29.60 10.17 19.25
N ASN A 918 28.92 11.30 19.38
CA ASN A 918 27.51 11.30 19.80
C ASN A 918 26.61 10.58 18.79
N THR A 919 26.84 10.74 17.48
CA THR A 919 26.10 10.01 16.43
C THR A 919 26.40 8.52 16.46
N LEU A 920 27.69 8.11 16.54
CA LEU A 920 28.08 6.70 16.64
C LEU A 920 27.50 6.05 17.90
N GLY A 921 27.53 6.73 19.04
CA GLY A 921 26.93 6.25 20.28
C GLY A 921 25.45 5.87 20.11
N GLY A 922 24.70 6.62 19.30
CA GLY A 922 23.29 6.32 19.04
C GLY A 922 23.10 5.04 18.24
N THR A 923 24.02 4.75 17.32
CA THR A 923 24.04 3.50 16.56
C THR A 923 24.47 2.32 17.44
N LEU A 924 25.48 2.50 18.29
CA LEU A 924 25.94 1.45 19.22
C LEU A 924 24.85 1.05 20.22
N VAL A 925 24.02 2.01 20.67
CA VAL A 925 22.82 1.71 21.47
C VAL A 925 21.85 0.81 20.70
N ALA A 926 21.57 1.11 19.42
CA ALA A 926 20.67 0.27 18.62
C ALA A 926 21.21 -1.13 18.37
N LEU A 927 22.54 -1.31 18.35
CA LEU A 927 23.23 -2.59 18.19
C LEU A 927 23.49 -3.35 19.50
N GLY A 928 23.04 -2.81 20.65
CA GLY A 928 23.24 -3.46 21.95
C GLY A 928 24.65 -3.32 22.53
N ALA A 929 25.54 -2.54 21.89
CA ALA A 929 26.89 -2.26 22.37
C ALA A 929 26.91 -1.16 23.45
N TYR A 930 26.13 -1.37 24.51
CA TYR A 930 25.84 -0.34 25.52
C TYR A 930 27.07 0.14 26.29
N GLN A 931 28.02 -0.74 26.59
CA GLN A 931 29.23 -0.35 27.31
C GLN A 931 30.11 0.60 26.48
N GLU A 932 30.28 0.32 25.19
CA GLU A 932 31.02 1.20 24.29
C GLU A 932 30.29 2.55 24.10
N ALA A 933 28.96 2.51 23.95
CA ALA A 933 28.15 3.72 23.90
C ALA A 933 28.27 4.57 25.18
N PHE A 934 28.30 3.93 26.35
CA PHE A 934 28.50 4.60 27.64
C PHE A 934 29.82 5.36 27.66
N GLU A 935 30.92 4.71 27.29
CA GLU A 935 32.24 5.35 27.26
C GLU A 935 32.30 6.54 26.30
N LEU A 936 31.66 6.44 25.13
CA LEU A 936 31.59 7.55 24.19
C LEU A 936 30.79 8.72 24.74
N TYR A 937 29.59 8.47 25.29
CA TYR A 937 28.73 9.53 25.80
C TYR A 937 29.27 10.17 27.07
N ASP A 938 29.86 9.39 27.98
CA ASP A 938 30.48 9.89 29.20
C ASP A 938 31.64 10.83 28.89
N ARG A 939 32.57 10.39 28.03
CA ARG A 939 33.67 11.24 27.54
C ARG A 939 33.15 12.49 26.84
N THR A 940 32.15 12.35 25.96
CA THR A 940 31.57 13.49 25.24
C THR A 940 30.91 14.48 26.19
N ALA A 941 30.16 14.01 27.19
CA ALA A 941 29.53 14.84 28.20
C ALA A 941 30.58 15.58 29.06
N HIS A 942 31.67 14.91 29.44
CA HIS A 942 32.77 15.52 30.18
C HIS A 942 33.49 16.60 29.36
N ILE A 943 33.87 16.29 28.12
CA ILE A 943 34.56 17.23 27.23
C ILE A 943 33.69 18.44 26.91
N THR A 944 32.42 18.24 26.56
CA THR A 944 31.52 19.35 26.25
C THR A 944 31.18 20.19 27.48
N ALA A 945 31.05 19.58 28.67
CA ALA A 945 30.85 20.33 29.92
C ALA A 945 32.06 21.22 30.26
N THR A 946 33.28 20.71 30.07
CA THR A 946 34.52 21.46 30.35
C THR A 946 34.81 22.56 29.33
N THR A 947 34.43 22.37 28.06
CA THR A 947 34.74 23.30 26.97
C THR A 947 33.62 24.31 26.67
N LEU A 948 32.36 23.88 26.68
CA LEU A 948 31.19 24.71 26.34
C LEU A 948 30.38 25.12 27.57
N GLY A 949 30.63 24.48 28.71
CA GLY A 949 29.92 24.70 29.96
C GLY A 949 28.88 23.61 30.27
N GLU A 950 28.56 23.52 31.56
CA GLU A 950 27.64 22.53 32.15
C GLU A 950 26.23 22.58 31.53
N GLU A 951 25.74 23.76 31.17
CA GLU A 951 24.39 23.97 30.67
C GLU A 951 24.30 24.12 29.14
N ALA A 952 25.40 23.93 28.41
CA ALA A 952 25.40 24.03 26.96
C ALA A 952 24.52 22.95 26.31
N ALA A 953 23.86 23.28 25.19
CA ALA A 953 22.94 22.37 24.52
C ALA A 953 23.58 21.02 24.13
N ALA A 954 24.84 21.04 23.66
CA ALA A 954 25.59 19.84 23.34
C ALA A 954 25.84 18.96 24.59
N THR A 955 26.22 19.57 25.71
CA THR A 955 26.42 18.89 27.00
C THR A 955 25.12 18.25 27.49
N GLN A 956 24.02 18.99 27.45
CA GLN A 956 22.70 18.50 27.86
C GLN A 956 22.20 17.36 26.96
N GLN A 957 22.53 17.41 25.66
CA GLN A 957 22.22 16.32 24.75
C GLN A 957 23.04 15.05 25.04
N ALA A 958 24.35 15.18 25.22
CA ALA A 958 25.23 14.06 25.58
C ALA A 958 24.80 13.41 26.91
N ARG A 959 24.44 14.22 27.91
CA ARG A 959 23.92 13.73 29.21
C ARG A 959 22.58 13.03 29.11
N THR A 960 21.68 13.51 28.23
CA THR A 960 20.42 12.79 27.98
C THR A 960 20.72 11.40 27.42
N ASN A 961 21.60 11.31 26.42
CA ASN A 961 21.99 10.03 25.83
C ASN A 961 22.71 9.12 26.84
N LEU A 962 23.59 9.68 27.67
CA LEU A 962 24.25 8.97 28.75
C LEU A 962 23.24 8.40 29.76
N SER A 963 22.20 9.16 30.12
CA SER A 963 21.15 8.66 31.04
C SER A 963 20.39 7.46 30.47
N ILE A 964 20.19 7.43 29.14
CA ILE A 964 19.55 6.31 28.47
C ILE A 964 20.44 5.06 28.54
N VAL A 965 21.74 5.21 28.24
CA VAL A 965 22.67 4.08 28.27
C VAL A 965 22.91 3.57 29.69
N LEU A 966 22.98 4.45 30.69
CA LEU A 966 23.02 4.05 32.10
C LEU A 966 21.82 3.18 32.47
N ALA A 967 20.63 3.53 32.00
CA ALA A 967 19.44 2.70 32.20
C ALA A 967 19.56 1.35 31.46
N LEU A 968 20.03 1.32 30.21
CA LEU A 968 20.21 0.07 29.45
C LEU A 968 21.30 -0.86 30.02
N LEU A 969 22.23 -0.31 30.81
CA LEU A 969 23.24 -1.07 31.58
C LEU A 969 22.74 -1.51 32.97
N GLY A 970 21.49 -1.22 33.32
CA GLY A 970 20.93 -1.57 34.63
C GLY A 970 21.26 -0.59 35.77
N ARG A 971 21.98 0.51 35.49
CA ARG A 971 22.37 1.55 36.47
C ARG A 971 21.25 2.59 36.64
N TYR A 972 20.07 2.11 37.04
CA TYR A 972 18.84 2.89 36.98
C TYR A 972 18.83 4.14 37.88
N GLN A 973 19.44 4.08 39.06
CA GLN A 973 19.46 5.23 39.97
C GLN A 973 20.30 6.38 39.40
N GLU A 974 21.47 6.09 38.82
CA GLU A 974 22.32 7.08 38.17
C GLU A 974 21.64 7.69 36.93
N ALA A 975 20.93 6.87 36.14
CA ALA A 975 20.11 7.34 35.03
C ALA A 975 19.00 8.30 35.49
N LEU A 976 18.35 8.03 36.62
CA LEU A 976 17.30 8.87 37.18
C LEU A 976 17.87 10.22 37.62
N ASP A 977 18.98 10.21 38.34
CA ASP A 977 19.61 11.43 38.86
C ASP A 977 20.10 12.33 37.71
N LEU A 978 20.71 11.74 36.68
CA LEU A 978 21.17 12.47 35.51
C LEU A 978 20.01 13.04 34.68
N SER A 979 18.97 12.23 34.40
CA SER A 979 17.80 12.70 33.64
C SER A 979 17.02 13.78 34.40
N ALA A 980 16.94 13.70 35.74
CA ALA A 980 16.34 14.74 36.57
C ALA A 980 17.10 16.08 36.49
N ALA A 981 18.43 16.02 36.55
CA ALA A 981 19.28 17.21 36.42
C ALA A 981 19.11 17.89 35.04
N VAL A 982 19.13 17.09 33.96
CA VAL A 982 18.92 17.61 32.60
C VAL A 982 17.51 18.18 32.43
N LEU A 983 16.49 17.52 32.97
CA LEU A 983 15.11 17.98 32.90
C LEU A 983 14.93 19.33 33.59
N ALA A 984 15.57 19.55 34.74
CA ALA A 984 15.53 20.82 35.45
C ALA A 984 16.13 21.97 34.62
N VAL A 985 17.28 21.74 33.98
CA VAL A 985 17.92 22.72 33.09
C VAL A 985 17.05 23.03 31.88
N ARG A 986 16.57 22.01 31.17
CA ARG A 986 15.73 22.18 29.97
C ARG A 986 14.38 22.84 30.27
N SER A 987 13.75 22.50 31.40
CA SER A 987 12.50 23.14 31.83
C SER A 987 12.68 24.63 32.08
N ARG A 988 13.83 25.05 32.64
CA ARG A 988 14.15 26.46 32.90
C ARG A 988 14.50 27.21 31.61
N GLN A 989 15.25 26.61 30.69
CA GLN A 989 15.76 27.29 29.49
C GLN A 989 14.79 27.27 28.31
N LEU A 990 14.12 26.15 28.07
CA LEU A 990 13.26 25.92 26.89
C LEU A 990 11.77 25.92 27.24
N GLY A 991 11.43 25.82 28.52
CA GLY A 991 10.08 25.65 29.01
C GLY A 991 9.63 24.18 29.09
N PRO A 992 8.55 23.89 29.85
CA PRO A 992 8.09 22.53 30.15
C PRO A 992 7.50 21.80 28.93
N HIS A 993 6.96 22.53 27.95
CA HIS A 993 6.28 21.96 26.77
C HIS A 993 7.17 21.86 25.53
N HIS A 994 8.46 22.22 25.63
CA HIS A 994 9.39 22.10 24.51
C HIS A 994 9.69 20.62 24.20
N ALA A 995 9.83 20.26 22.91
CA ALA A 995 10.04 18.87 22.47
C ALA A 995 11.21 18.16 23.19
N PHE A 996 12.37 18.82 23.31
CA PHE A 996 13.51 18.27 24.07
C PHE A 996 13.27 18.12 25.57
N THR A 997 12.42 18.97 26.18
CA THR A 997 12.04 18.84 27.59
C THR A 997 11.11 17.63 27.77
N LEU A 998 10.13 17.48 26.88
CA LEU A 998 9.21 16.32 26.86
C LEU A 998 9.96 15.01 26.64
N TYR A 999 10.97 15.00 25.77
CA TYR A 999 11.83 13.85 25.55
C TYR A 999 12.58 13.44 26.82
N THR A 1000 13.22 14.38 27.53
CA THR A 1000 13.90 14.06 28.80
C THR A 1000 12.92 13.63 29.89
N ALA A 1001 11.73 14.24 29.97
CA ALA A 1001 10.70 13.87 30.93
C ALA A 1001 10.18 12.44 30.71
N GLN A 1002 10.03 12.03 29.45
CA GLN A 1002 9.70 10.66 29.08
C GLN A 1002 10.78 9.68 29.52
N ARG A 1003 12.06 10.00 29.29
CA ARG A 1003 13.19 9.15 29.74
C ARG A 1003 13.23 9.02 31.27
N GLN A 1004 12.95 10.10 32.01
CA GLN A 1004 12.82 10.04 33.47
C GLN A 1004 11.66 9.12 33.92
N ALA A 1005 10.47 9.25 33.33
CA ALA A 1005 9.31 8.41 33.66
C ALA A 1005 9.60 6.94 33.38
N TRP A 1006 10.28 6.66 32.27
CA TRP A 1006 10.79 5.33 31.94
C TRP A 1006 11.75 4.78 33.00
N THR A 1007 12.76 5.55 33.43
CA THR A 1007 13.70 5.11 34.48
C THR A 1007 13.01 4.89 35.83
N LEU A 1008 12.03 5.73 36.20
CA LEU A 1008 11.21 5.52 37.40
C LEU A 1008 10.48 4.17 37.37
N ARG A 1009 9.97 3.77 36.20
CA ARG A 1009 9.35 2.45 36.01
C ARG A 1009 10.37 1.33 36.18
N LEU A 1010 11.57 1.46 35.60
CA LEU A 1010 12.64 0.46 35.75
C LEU A 1010 13.12 0.30 37.19
N LEU A 1011 13.04 1.34 38.03
CA LEU A 1011 13.31 1.31 39.47
C LEU A 1011 12.17 0.71 40.32
N GLY A 1012 11.04 0.33 39.71
CA GLY A 1012 9.87 -0.15 40.44
C GLY A 1012 8.98 0.95 41.04
N ARG A 1013 9.23 2.23 40.74
CA ARG A 1013 8.44 3.37 41.25
C ARG A 1013 7.22 3.65 40.35
N TYR A 1014 6.36 2.64 40.17
CA TYR A 1014 5.34 2.62 39.11
C TYR A 1014 4.31 3.76 39.20
N ALA A 1015 3.83 4.12 40.40
CA ALA A 1015 2.85 5.20 40.55
C ALA A 1015 3.42 6.58 40.14
N TYR A 1016 4.69 6.85 40.48
CA TYR A 1016 5.37 8.07 40.07
C TYR A 1016 5.63 8.10 38.56
N ALA A 1017 6.01 6.95 37.98
CA ALA A 1017 6.19 6.81 36.54
C ALA A 1017 4.88 7.09 35.78
N LEU A 1018 3.76 6.51 36.24
CA LEU A 1018 2.43 6.70 35.64
C LEU A 1018 2.04 8.18 35.62
N GLY A 1019 2.04 8.86 36.77
CA GLY A 1019 1.63 10.26 36.83
C GLY A 1019 2.49 11.20 35.96
N ARG A 1020 3.80 10.93 35.86
CA ARG A 1020 4.70 11.68 34.96
C ARG A 1020 4.41 11.37 33.49
N GLN A 1021 4.18 10.11 33.15
CA GLN A 1021 3.95 9.68 31.77
C GLN A 1021 2.59 10.16 31.24
N GLU A 1022 1.54 10.19 32.07
CA GLU A 1022 0.23 10.72 31.69
C GLU A 1022 0.27 12.20 31.31
N ALA A 1023 1.01 13.01 32.08
CA ALA A 1023 1.23 14.42 31.75
C ALA A 1023 2.02 14.57 30.46
N ASN A 1024 3.09 13.78 30.30
CA ASN A 1024 3.95 13.79 29.12
C ASN A 1024 3.20 13.41 27.83
N VAL A 1025 2.38 12.36 27.85
CA VAL A 1025 1.58 11.92 26.68
C VAL A 1025 0.54 12.98 26.29
N ARG A 1026 -0.08 13.66 27.26
CA ARG A 1026 -1.02 14.75 26.96
C ARG A 1026 -0.34 15.88 26.17
N ASP A 1027 0.88 16.23 26.54
CA ASP A 1027 1.63 17.28 25.86
C ASP A 1027 2.16 16.82 24.49
N TYR A 1028 2.65 15.58 24.36
CA TYR A 1028 3.04 15.01 23.06
C TYR A 1028 1.87 14.97 22.07
N ARG A 1029 0.69 14.54 22.50
CA ARG A 1029 -0.52 14.54 21.66
C ARG A 1029 -0.89 15.93 21.17
N ARG A 1030 -0.74 16.95 22.02
CA ARG A 1030 -1.04 18.36 21.67
C ARG A 1030 0.00 18.95 20.72
N LEU A 1031 1.28 18.69 20.96
CA LEU A 1031 2.38 19.31 20.22
C LEU A 1031 2.67 18.60 18.88
N MET A 1032 2.77 17.27 18.90
CA MET A 1032 3.26 16.45 17.78
C MET A 1032 2.11 15.68 17.08
N GLY A 1033 0.99 15.48 17.77
CA GLY A 1033 -0.13 14.67 17.29
C GLY A 1033 0.05 13.17 17.56
N ARG A 1034 -1.00 12.40 17.30
CA ARG A 1034 -1.11 10.98 17.71
C ARG A 1034 -0.30 9.98 16.87
N TYR A 1035 0.07 10.35 15.64
CA TYR A 1035 0.72 9.43 14.68
C TYR A 1035 2.19 9.78 14.40
N THR A 1036 2.86 10.46 15.32
CA THR A 1036 4.32 10.53 15.33
C THR A 1036 4.91 9.39 16.13
N VAL A 1037 6.13 9.01 15.80
CA VAL A 1037 6.88 7.96 16.49
C VAL A 1037 7.10 8.33 17.95
N GLU A 1038 7.43 9.59 18.22
CA GLU A 1038 7.70 10.09 19.58
C GLU A 1038 6.46 9.96 20.48
N THR A 1039 5.27 10.28 19.96
CA THR A 1039 4.00 10.13 20.69
C THR A 1039 3.66 8.66 20.90
N MET A 1040 3.89 7.80 19.89
CA MET A 1040 3.68 6.36 19.99
C MET A 1040 4.55 5.74 21.09
N VAL A 1041 5.84 6.05 21.14
CA VAL A 1041 6.76 5.56 22.19
C VAL A 1041 6.37 6.09 23.57
N ALA A 1042 5.84 7.32 23.67
CA ALA A 1042 5.33 7.87 24.92
C ALA A 1042 4.07 7.14 25.40
N GLU A 1043 3.15 6.85 24.49
CA GLU A 1043 1.95 6.07 24.80
C GLU A 1043 2.27 4.61 25.14
N HIS A 1044 3.27 4.01 24.48
CA HIS A 1044 3.76 2.69 24.85
C HIS A 1044 4.25 2.67 26.31
N ASN A 1045 5.10 3.63 26.69
CA ASN A 1045 5.56 3.70 28.09
C ASN A 1045 4.40 3.95 29.07
N LEU A 1046 3.34 4.66 28.66
CA LEU A 1046 2.12 4.81 29.45
C LEU A 1046 1.40 3.48 29.64
N ALA A 1047 1.24 2.69 28.57
CA ALA A 1047 0.64 1.35 28.64
C ALA A 1047 1.45 0.43 29.56
N SER A 1048 2.78 0.45 29.48
CA SER A 1048 3.65 -0.32 30.38
C SER A 1048 3.54 0.20 31.83
N CYS A 1049 3.37 1.50 32.08
CA CYS A 1049 3.10 2.03 33.43
C CYS A 1049 1.77 1.51 33.98
N LEU A 1050 0.69 1.59 33.20
CA LEU A 1050 -0.65 1.10 33.55
C LEU A 1050 -0.61 -0.40 33.89
N ARG A 1051 0.07 -1.19 33.06
CA ARG A 1051 0.31 -2.62 33.31
C ARG A 1051 0.97 -2.84 34.67
N ARG A 1052 2.06 -2.11 34.96
CA ARG A 1052 2.86 -2.32 36.17
C ARG A 1052 2.16 -1.86 37.46
N VAL A 1053 1.25 -0.88 37.40
CA VAL A 1053 0.40 -0.53 38.56
C VAL A 1053 -0.79 -1.49 38.75
N GLY A 1054 -1.18 -2.21 37.70
CA GLY A 1054 -2.28 -3.19 37.72
C GLY A 1054 -3.55 -2.79 36.99
N ASP A 1055 -3.56 -1.64 36.32
CA ASP A 1055 -4.67 -1.19 35.47
C ASP A 1055 -4.61 -1.86 34.10
N LEU A 1056 -4.91 -3.17 34.07
CA LEU A 1056 -4.71 -4.03 32.90
C LEU A 1056 -5.65 -3.71 31.74
N THR A 1057 -6.92 -3.34 32.00
CA THR A 1057 -7.89 -3.04 30.93
C THR A 1057 -7.51 -1.79 30.14
N PRO A 1058 -7.20 -0.62 30.76
CA PRO A 1058 -6.66 0.52 30.04
C PRO A 1058 -5.34 0.21 29.31
N ALA A 1059 -4.43 -0.54 29.94
CA ALA A 1059 -3.16 -0.93 29.33
C ALA A 1059 -3.39 -1.73 28.04
N ARG A 1060 -4.28 -2.74 28.08
CA ARG A 1060 -4.59 -3.62 26.94
C ARG A 1060 -5.22 -2.86 25.79
N ASN A 1061 -6.22 -2.02 26.06
CA ASN A 1061 -6.88 -1.22 25.03
C ASN A 1061 -5.89 -0.28 24.33
N LEU A 1062 -5.04 0.40 25.13
CA LEU A 1062 -4.02 1.29 24.59
C LEU A 1062 -2.97 0.51 23.77
N MET A 1063 -2.52 -0.65 24.25
CA MET A 1063 -1.50 -1.44 23.56
C MET A 1063 -2.01 -2.05 22.25
N ARG A 1064 -3.26 -2.54 22.21
CA ARG A 1064 -3.91 -3.02 20.98
C ARG A 1064 -3.93 -1.92 19.90
N GLU A 1065 -4.39 -0.72 20.27
CA GLU A 1065 -4.42 0.44 19.37
C GLU A 1065 -3.01 0.89 18.97
N LEU A 1066 -2.00 0.66 19.81
CA LEU A 1066 -0.62 0.99 19.50
C LEU A 1066 0.02 0.01 18.51
N VAL A 1067 -0.26 -1.30 18.59
CA VAL A 1067 0.28 -2.28 17.62
C VAL A 1067 -0.20 -1.95 16.21
N GLU A 1068 -1.50 -1.74 16.04
CA GLU A 1068 -2.09 -1.36 14.75
C GLU A 1068 -1.46 -0.08 14.21
N ARG A 1069 -1.31 0.94 15.07
CA ARG A 1069 -0.74 2.22 14.67
C ARG A 1069 0.77 2.13 14.39
N ALA A 1070 1.51 1.32 15.13
CA ALA A 1070 2.94 1.12 14.90
C ALA A 1070 3.18 0.47 13.54
N HIS A 1071 2.38 -0.54 13.19
CA HIS A 1071 2.40 -1.15 11.85
C HIS A 1071 2.10 -0.12 10.76
N GLN A 1072 1.13 0.77 10.97
CA GLN A 1072 0.79 1.84 10.02
C GLN A 1072 1.85 2.93 9.91
N ILE A 1073 2.57 3.27 10.99
CA ILE A 1073 3.55 4.37 10.97
C ILE A 1073 4.88 3.91 10.36
N GLN A 1074 5.35 2.71 10.70
CA GLN A 1074 6.72 2.27 10.39
C GLN A 1074 6.82 0.88 9.75
N GLY A 1075 5.71 0.15 9.65
CA GLY A 1075 5.70 -1.25 9.22
C GLY A 1075 5.90 -2.23 10.39
N PRO A 1076 5.45 -3.50 10.23
CA PRO A 1076 5.43 -4.49 11.31
C PRO A 1076 6.82 -4.98 11.76
N HIS A 1077 7.84 -4.82 10.91
CA HIS A 1077 9.21 -5.25 11.21
C HIS A 1077 10.10 -4.12 11.74
N HIS A 1078 9.57 -2.90 11.91
CA HIS A 1078 10.35 -1.81 12.48
C HIS A 1078 10.63 -2.08 13.97
N PRO A 1079 11.83 -1.80 14.49
CA PRO A 1079 12.21 -2.15 15.86
C PRO A 1079 11.31 -1.54 16.95
N GLU A 1080 10.73 -0.36 16.74
CA GLU A 1080 9.75 0.22 17.66
C GLU A 1080 8.36 -0.44 17.55
N ALA A 1081 7.99 -0.98 16.39
CA ALA A 1081 6.77 -1.79 16.25
C ALA A 1081 6.92 -3.15 16.92
N LEU A 1082 8.08 -3.79 16.76
CA LEU A 1082 8.43 -5.05 17.46
C LEU A 1082 8.44 -4.88 18.98
N LEU A 1083 8.86 -3.71 19.47
CA LEU A 1083 8.81 -3.35 20.90
C LEU A 1083 7.38 -3.36 21.43
N VAL A 1084 6.46 -2.68 20.74
CA VAL A 1084 5.04 -2.65 21.13
C VAL A 1084 4.43 -4.05 21.04
N ALA A 1085 4.77 -4.82 20.00
CA ALA A 1085 4.28 -6.19 19.83
C ALA A 1085 4.74 -7.13 20.96
N ALA A 1086 6.00 -7.07 21.38
CA ALA A 1086 6.54 -7.87 22.47
C ALA A 1086 5.86 -7.59 23.82
N ASP A 1087 5.66 -6.31 24.14
CA ASP A 1087 5.01 -5.88 25.38
C ASP A 1087 3.50 -6.18 25.36
N TYR A 1088 2.85 -6.09 24.18
CA TYR A 1088 1.45 -6.51 24.04
C TYR A 1088 1.27 -8.01 24.18
N ALA A 1089 2.16 -8.81 23.60
CA ALA A 1089 2.15 -10.26 23.76
C ALA A 1089 2.22 -10.64 25.25
N SER A 1090 3.08 -9.97 26.02
CA SER A 1090 3.18 -10.20 27.46
C SER A 1090 1.88 -9.90 28.21
N LEU A 1091 1.15 -8.83 27.83
CA LEU A 1091 -0.18 -8.52 28.36
C LEU A 1091 -1.24 -9.58 28.00
N LEU A 1092 -1.20 -10.10 26.77
CA LEU A 1092 -2.11 -11.16 26.32
C LEU A 1092 -1.86 -12.48 27.05
N ARG A 1093 -0.59 -12.81 27.33
CA ARG A 1093 -0.22 -13.96 28.16
C ARG A 1093 -0.82 -13.88 29.55
N GLU A 1094 -0.73 -12.71 30.20
CA GLU A 1094 -1.33 -12.48 31.53
C GLU A 1094 -2.86 -12.64 31.52
N ASP A 1095 -3.52 -12.31 30.41
CA ASP A 1095 -4.97 -12.50 30.20
C ASP A 1095 -5.36 -13.92 29.75
N ARG A 1096 -4.40 -14.85 29.69
CA ARG A 1096 -4.57 -16.23 29.18
C ARG A 1096 -4.99 -16.33 27.71
N SER A 1097 -4.80 -15.26 26.93
CA SER A 1097 -4.97 -15.26 25.46
C SER A 1097 -3.69 -15.78 24.77
N LEU A 1098 -3.35 -17.05 25.03
CA LEU A 1098 -2.03 -17.62 24.70
C LEU A 1098 -1.75 -17.69 23.19
N ASP A 1099 -2.74 -17.97 22.35
CA ASP A 1099 -2.54 -18.06 20.89
C ASP A 1099 -2.14 -16.70 20.30
N GLN A 1100 -2.89 -15.64 20.63
CA GLN A 1100 -2.56 -14.28 20.17
C GLN A 1100 -1.23 -13.80 20.75
N SER A 1101 -0.94 -14.17 22.01
CA SER A 1101 0.36 -13.90 22.63
C SER A 1101 1.49 -14.59 21.87
N TRP A 1102 1.30 -15.85 21.47
CA TRP A 1102 2.31 -16.62 20.75
C TRP A 1102 2.64 -16.00 19.40
N ASP A 1103 1.62 -15.60 18.63
CA ASP A 1103 1.80 -15.01 17.31
C ASP A 1103 2.58 -13.68 17.38
N LEU A 1104 2.20 -12.79 18.30
CA LEU A 1104 2.87 -11.51 18.49
C LEU A 1104 4.28 -11.66 19.06
N ALA A 1105 4.47 -12.52 20.07
CA ALA A 1105 5.79 -12.77 20.64
C ALA A 1105 6.74 -13.42 19.63
N THR A 1106 6.23 -14.33 18.78
CA THR A 1106 7.03 -14.98 17.73
C THR A 1106 7.45 -13.96 16.67
N THR A 1107 6.52 -13.09 16.27
CA THR A 1107 6.80 -11.97 15.35
C THR A 1107 7.88 -11.06 15.91
N ALA A 1108 7.76 -10.66 17.18
CA ALA A 1108 8.76 -9.82 17.85
C ALA A 1108 10.13 -10.50 17.96
N ALA A 1109 10.17 -11.77 18.39
CA ALA A 1109 11.41 -12.52 18.58
C ALA A 1109 12.17 -12.75 17.26
N ARG A 1110 11.45 -13.19 16.21
CA ARG A 1110 12.04 -13.35 14.87
C ARG A 1110 12.46 -12.02 14.29
N GLY A 1111 11.62 -10.99 14.40
CA GLY A 1111 11.93 -9.65 13.88
C GLY A 1111 13.20 -9.07 14.49
N TYR A 1112 13.41 -9.20 15.80
CA TYR A 1112 14.66 -8.74 16.42
C TYR A 1112 15.85 -9.61 16.03
N ALA A 1113 15.69 -10.94 15.93
CA ALA A 1113 16.75 -11.83 15.49
C ALA A 1113 17.22 -11.51 14.05
N ASP A 1114 16.28 -11.29 13.14
CA ASP A 1114 16.58 -10.95 11.74
C ASP A 1114 17.26 -9.57 11.62
N LEU A 1115 16.84 -8.61 12.44
CA LEU A 1115 17.34 -7.23 12.39
C LEU A 1115 18.68 -7.04 13.10
N LEU A 1116 18.85 -7.63 14.28
CA LEU A 1116 19.95 -7.36 15.21
C LEU A 1116 20.85 -8.57 15.46
N GLY A 1117 20.46 -9.75 14.97
CA GLY A 1117 21.13 -11.02 15.23
C GLY A 1117 20.69 -11.71 16.52
N ASP A 1118 20.98 -13.00 16.63
CA ASP A 1118 20.56 -13.86 17.74
C ASP A 1118 21.23 -13.53 19.08
N THR A 1119 22.40 -12.88 19.05
CA THR A 1119 23.18 -12.53 20.26
C THR A 1119 22.80 -11.18 20.86
N HIS A 1120 21.94 -10.42 20.18
CA HIS A 1120 21.47 -9.13 20.67
C HIS A 1120 20.56 -9.32 21.90
N PRO A 1121 20.69 -8.50 22.96
CA PRO A 1121 19.88 -8.63 24.18
C PRO A 1121 18.37 -8.69 23.92
N TYR A 1122 17.88 -7.95 22.92
CA TYR A 1122 16.43 -7.93 22.60
C TYR A 1122 15.97 -9.23 21.96
N SER A 1123 16.77 -9.82 21.08
CA SER A 1123 16.48 -11.12 20.46
C SER A 1123 16.44 -12.22 21.52
N ILE A 1124 17.44 -12.22 22.40
CA ILE A 1124 17.54 -13.18 23.52
C ILE A 1124 16.36 -13.03 24.48
N GLY A 1125 16.04 -11.81 24.89
CA GLY A 1125 14.99 -11.52 25.86
C GLY A 1125 13.59 -11.84 25.33
N THR A 1126 13.28 -11.44 24.09
CA THR A 1126 11.99 -11.75 23.45
C THR A 1126 11.83 -13.25 23.18
N ALA A 1127 12.91 -13.96 22.82
CA ALA A 1127 12.89 -15.43 22.80
C ALA A 1127 12.65 -16.01 24.21
N GLY A 1128 13.20 -15.40 25.26
CA GLY A 1128 12.92 -15.77 26.64
C GLY A 1128 11.44 -15.65 27.02
N ASN A 1129 10.73 -14.63 26.51
CA ASN A 1129 9.29 -14.49 26.71
C ASN A 1129 8.48 -15.61 26.05
N LEU A 1130 8.93 -16.15 24.91
CA LEU A 1130 8.31 -17.36 24.32
C LEU A 1130 8.39 -18.55 25.28
N GLY A 1131 9.48 -18.68 26.05
CA GLY A 1131 9.61 -19.69 27.09
C GLY A 1131 8.57 -19.55 28.21
N LEU A 1132 8.18 -18.31 28.56
CA LEU A 1132 7.10 -18.06 29.52
C LEU A 1132 5.73 -18.44 28.95
N ILE A 1133 5.48 -18.20 27.66
CA ILE A 1133 4.25 -18.62 26.99
C ILE A 1133 4.16 -20.16 26.99
N LEU A 1134 5.22 -20.87 26.58
CA LEU A 1134 5.27 -22.33 26.60
C LEU A 1134 5.00 -22.91 27.98
N ARG A 1135 5.56 -22.30 29.04
CA ARG A 1135 5.28 -22.70 30.41
C ARG A 1135 3.78 -22.58 30.73
N ASP A 1136 3.15 -21.49 30.29
CA ASP A 1136 1.74 -21.22 30.57
C ASP A 1136 0.78 -22.08 29.70
N SER A 1137 1.27 -22.69 28.62
CA SER A 1137 0.55 -23.63 27.74
C SER A 1137 0.32 -25.03 28.34
N GLY A 1138 1.08 -25.41 29.37
CA GLY A 1138 0.90 -26.66 30.14
C GLY A 1138 2.01 -27.71 29.97
N ASP A 1139 1.76 -28.92 30.46
CA ASP A 1139 2.81 -29.93 30.72
C ASP A 1139 3.51 -30.51 29.48
N ARG A 1140 2.88 -30.46 28.31
CA ARG A 1140 3.44 -31.03 27.07
C ARG A 1140 4.69 -30.28 26.57
N ASP A 1141 4.79 -28.99 26.91
CA ASP A 1141 5.85 -28.10 26.43
C ASP A 1141 6.93 -27.80 27.49
N ARG A 1142 6.86 -28.49 28.64
CA ARG A 1142 7.70 -28.21 29.82
C ARG A 1142 9.20 -28.27 29.53
N ASP A 1143 9.67 -29.27 28.77
CA ASP A 1143 11.08 -29.42 28.44
C ASP A 1143 11.57 -28.39 27.43
N GLU A 1144 10.71 -27.96 26.50
CA GLU A 1144 11.05 -26.85 25.59
C GLU A 1144 11.09 -25.53 26.35
N ALA A 1145 10.11 -25.26 27.24
CA ALA A 1145 10.11 -24.08 28.08
C ALA A 1145 11.40 -23.98 28.92
N ARG A 1146 11.87 -25.09 29.50
CA ARG A 1146 13.16 -25.16 30.20
C ARG A 1146 14.34 -24.86 29.27
N ARG A 1147 14.40 -25.52 28.10
CA ARG A 1147 15.48 -25.30 27.13
C ARG A 1147 15.54 -23.87 26.62
N VAL A 1148 14.40 -23.22 26.39
CA VAL A 1148 14.32 -21.81 25.98
C VAL A 1148 14.76 -20.89 27.13
N ALA A 1149 14.28 -21.11 28.36
CA ALA A 1149 14.64 -20.29 29.51
C ALA A 1149 16.14 -20.39 29.86
N GLU A 1150 16.73 -21.59 29.82
CA GLU A 1150 18.16 -21.80 30.06
C GLU A 1150 19.03 -21.17 28.97
N ARG A 1151 18.63 -21.29 27.69
CA ARG A 1151 19.30 -20.59 26.58
C ARG A 1151 19.22 -19.07 26.72
N ALA A 1152 18.07 -18.53 27.12
CA ALA A 1152 17.91 -17.10 27.35
C ALA A 1152 18.82 -16.61 28.49
N LEU A 1153 18.91 -17.35 29.59
CA LEU A 1153 19.83 -17.05 30.69
C LEU A 1153 21.30 -17.08 30.23
N GLN A 1154 21.71 -18.13 29.51
CA GLN A 1154 23.08 -18.25 29.01
C GLN A 1154 23.43 -17.11 28.05
N GLY A 1155 22.55 -16.85 27.08
CA GLY A 1155 22.74 -15.77 26.10
C GLY A 1155 22.80 -14.40 26.77
N MET A 1156 21.86 -14.11 27.68
CA MET A 1156 21.81 -12.81 28.34
C MET A 1156 23.03 -12.62 29.26
N THR A 1157 23.50 -13.68 29.91
CA THR A 1157 24.76 -13.65 30.69
C THR A 1157 25.96 -13.33 29.80
N ALA A 1158 26.05 -13.93 28.61
CA ALA A 1158 27.13 -13.67 27.67
C ALA A 1158 27.09 -12.25 27.10
N SER A 1159 25.88 -11.70 26.89
CA SER A 1159 25.67 -10.40 26.26
C SER A 1159 25.79 -9.23 27.25
N MET A 1160 25.17 -9.34 28.43
CA MET A 1160 25.02 -8.26 29.41
C MET A 1160 25.78 -8.49 30.72
N GLY A 1161 26.30 -9.70 30.95
CA GLY A 1161 26.90 -10.09 32.22
C GLY A 1161 25.90 -10.64 33.23
N ALA A 1162 26.42 -11.31 34.26
CA ALA A 1162 25.64 -12.09 35.21
C ALA A 1162 24.81 -11.27 36.20
N ASP A 1163 25.24 -10.03 36.46
CA ASP A 1163 24.64 -9.10 37.42
C ASP A 1163 23.63 -8.14 36.77
N HIS A 1164 23.48 -8.18 35.45
CA HIS A 1164 22.53 -7.30 34.76
C HIS A 1164 21.08 -7.63 35.16
N PRO A 1165 20.20 -6.64 35.42
CA PRO A 1165 18.80 -6.90 35.80
C PRO A 1165 18.03 -7.80 34.82
N TRP A 1166 18.30 -7.71 33.51
CA TRP A 1166 17.70 -8.63 32.53
C TRP A 1166 18.19 -10.07 32.70
N THR A 1167 19.48 -10.27 32.98
CA THR A 1167 20.05 -11.60 33.25
C THR A 1167 19.46 -12.20 34.51
N ILE A 1168 19.28 -11.39 35.55
CA ILE A 1168 18.63 -11.80 36.80
C ILE A 1168 17.16 -12.19 36.54
N GLY A 1169 16.44 -11.43 35.70
CA GLY A 1169 15.10 -11.79 35.24
C GLY A 1169 15.06 -13.13 34.49
N CYS A 1170 16.01 -13.36 33.58
CA CYS A 1170 16.17 -14.66 32.91
C CYS A 1170 16.47 -15.79 33.91
N ALA A 1171 17.28 -15.52 34.94
CA ALA A 1171 17.61 -16.49 35.99
C ALA A 1171 16.36 -16.87 36.79
N LEU A 1172 15.51 -15.89 37.13
CA LEU A 1172 14.22 -16.14 37.78
C LEU A 1172 13.33 -17.06 36.94
N ASN A 1173 13.24 -16.79 35.62
CA ASN A 1173 12.43 -17.59 34.71
C ASN A 1173 13.01 -19.00 34.50
N ALA A 1174 14.33 -19.13 34.41
CA ALA A 1174 15.01 -20.42 34.31
C ALA A 1174 14.85 -21.25 35.59
N ALA A 1175 14.95 -20.63 36.77
CA ALA A 1175 14.67 -21.29 38.05
C ALA A 1175 13.21 -21.76 38.10
N SER A 1176 12.27 -20.94 37.61
CA SER A 1176 10.88 -21.37 37.45
C SER A 1176 10.76 -22.59 36.56
N ALA A 1177 11.41 -22.61 35.39
CA ALA A 1177 11.32 -23.76 34.49
C ALA A 1177 11.93 -25.03 35.10
N ARG A 1178 13.07 -24.93 35.81
CA ARG A 1178 13.68 -26.06 36.55
C ARG A 1178 12.74 -26.63 37.59
N SER A 1179 12.11 -25.77 38.39
CA SER A 1179 11.14 -26.17 39.42
C SER A 1179 9.96 -26.93 38.79
N HIS A 1180 9.41 -26.45 37.67
CA HIS A 1180 8.33 -27.14 36.95
C HIS A 1180 8.80 -28.49 36.37
N SER A 1181 10.04 -28.60 35.91
CA SER A 1181 10.68 -29.85 35.46
C SER A 1181 11.09 -30.81 36.58
N GLY A 1182 10.82 -30.49 37.86
CA GLY A 1182 11.12 -31.35 39.01
C GLY A 1182 12.54 -31.20 39.58
N ASP A 1183 13.34 -30.27 39.06
CA ASP A 1183 14.68 -29.93 39.56
C ASP A 1183 14.58 -28.84 40.63
N ALA A 1184 14.08 -29.23 41.81
CA ALA A 1184 13.81 -28.29 42.91
C ALA A 1184 15.11 -27.75 43.56
N GLU A 1185 16.18 -28.56 43.63
CA GLU A 1185 17.49 -28.13 44.14
C GLU A 1185 18.12 -27.11 43.21
N GLY A 1186 18.21 -27.41 41.90
CA GLY A 1186 18.77 -26.50 40.91
C GLY A 1186 17.93 -25.23 40.71
N ALA A 1187 16.64 -25.26 41.05
CA ALA A 1187 15.79 -24.07 41.11
C ALA A 1187 16.10 -23.22 42.36
N ALA A 1188 16.18 -23.83 43.55
CA ALA A 1188 16.49 -23.13 44.80
C ALA A 1188 17.86 -22.44 44.75
N ASP A 1189 18.88 -23.12 44.25
CA ASP A 1189 20.23 -22.57 44.10
C ASP A 1189 20.25 -21.36 43.17
N LEU A 1190 19.55 -21.46 42.02
CA LEU A 1190 19.48 -20.38 41.05
C LEU A 1190 18.64 -19.20 41.55
N SER A 1191 17.51 -19.45 42.22
CA SER A 1191 16.69 -18.42 42.86
C SER A 1191 17.47 -17.70 43.98
N GLY A 1192 18.27 -18.42 44.76
CA GLY A 1192 19.13 -17.85 45.80
C GLY A 1192 20.22 -16.94 45.23
N LEU A 1193 20.92 -17.39 44.20
CA LEU A 1193 21.92 -16.58 43.51
C LEU A 1193 21.29 -15.35 42.84
N ALA A 1194 20.11 -15.50 42.22
CA ALA A 1194 19.39 -14.38 41.61
C ALA A 1194 18.97 -13.34 42.66
N LEU A 1195 18.51 -13.78 43.84
CA LEU A 1195 18.16 -12.89 44.95
C LEU A 1195 19.37 -12.10 45.48
N GLU A 1196 20.51 -12.77 45.67
CA GLU A 1196 21.75 -12.10 46.11
C GLU A 1196 22.14 -11.01 45.11
N ARG A 1197 22.21 -11.34 43.83
CA ARG A 1197 22.55 -10.38 42.76
C ARG A 1197 21.54 -9.25 42.66
N ALA A 1198 20.24 -9.55 42.70
CA ALA A 1198 19.20 -8.53 42.65
C ALA A 1198 19.32 -7.56 43.84
N THR A 1199 19.59 -8.07 45.02
CA THR A 1199 19.76 -7.26 46.24
C THR A 1199 20.95 -6.31 46.10
N ASN A 1200 22.06 -6.78 45.53
CA ASN A 1200 23.27 -5.99 45.34
C ASN A 1200 23.13 -4.92 44.24
N VAL A 1201 22.41 -5.22 43.15
CA VAL A 1201 22.36 -4.37 41.95
C VAL A 1201 21.22 -3.35 42.00
N VAL A 1202 20.00 -3.80 42.33
CA VAL A 1202 18.79 -2.94 42.31
C VAL A 1202 18.28 -2.62 43.72
N GLY A 1203 18.81 -3.28 44.75
CA GLY A 1203 18.43 -3.08 46.14
C GLY A 1203 17.32 -4.04 46.60
N ARG A 1204 17.33 -4.34 47.91
CA ARG A 1204 16.44 -5.34 48.54
C ARG A 1204 14.94 -5.05 48.41
N SER A 1205 14.55 -3.78 48.28
CA SER A 1205 13.15 -3.38 48.14
C SER A 1205 12.68 -3.30 46.68
N HIS A 1206 13.56 -3.55 45.71
CA HIS A 1206 13.19 -3.48 44.30
C HIS A 1206 12.26 -4.66 43.92
N PRO A 1207 11.23 -4.46 43.08
CA PRO A 1207 10.30 -5.51 42.68
C PRO A 1207 10.97 -6.80 42.15
N LEU A 1208 12.07 -6.68 41.39
CA LEU A 1208 12.85 -7.83 40.93
C LEU A 1208 13.46 -8.64 42.10
N ALA A 1209 14.07 -7.97 43.08
CA ALA A 1209 14.66 -8.66 44.23
C ALA A 1209 13.57 -9.35 45.06
N LEU A 1210 12.43 -8.69 45.25
CA LEU A 1210 11.28 -9.26 45.96
C LEU A 1210 10.64 -10.44 45.20
N ALA A 1211 10.65 -10.41 43.87
CA ALA A 1211 10.24 -11.54 43.04
C ALA A 1211 11.20 -12.73 43.19
N CYS A 1212 12.51 -12.49 43.23
CA CYS A 1212 13.50 -13.54 43.54
C CYS A 1212 13.33 -14.10 44.96
N GLU A 1213 13.05 -13.25 45.96
CA GLU A 1213 12.79 -13.65 47.35
C GLU A 1213 11.55 -14.57 47.44
N ALA A 1214 10.46 -14.18 46.76
CA ALA A 1214 9.25 -14.99 46.69
C ALA A 1214 9.44 -16.30 45.90
N ALA A 1215 10.25 -16.30 44.84
CA ALA A 1215 10.56 -17.53 44.09
C ALA A 1215 11.41 -18.50 44.92
N LEU A 1216 12.44 -18.01 45.62
CA LEU A 1216 13.25 -18.82 46.53
C LEU A 1216 12.40 -19.44 47.64
N SER A 1217 11.48 -18.67 48.23
CA SER A 1217 10.51 -19.20 49.18
C SER A 1217 9.76 -20.41 48.62
N GLN A 1218 9.29 -20.35 47.38
CA GLN A 1218 8.55 -21.46 46.77
C GLN A 1218 9.43 -22.67 46.46
N ASP A 1219 10.67 -22.45 46.01
CA ASP A 1219 11.63 -23.54 45.79
C ASP A 1219 11.97 -24.25 47.10
N LEU A 1220 12.15 -23.51 48.19
CA LEU A 1220 12.38 -24.09 49.52
C LEU A 1220 11.17 -24.90 50.02
N ARG A 1221 9.93 -24.49 49.69
CA ARG A 1221 8.75 -25.32 49.96
C ARG A 1221 8.77 -26.63 49.18
N ALA A 1222 9.17 -26.61 47.91
CA ALA A 1222 9.32 -27.82 47.11
C ALA A 1222 10.36 -28.78 47.72
N LEU A 1223 11.40 -28.25 48.37
CA LEU A 1223 12.41 -28.99 49.14
C LEU A 1223 11.98 -29.36 50.57
N ARG A 1224 10.72 -29.13 50.96
CA ARG A 1224 10.17 -29.37 52.30
C ARG A 1224 10.85 -28.58 53.43
N ARG A 1225 11.45 -27.42 53.13
CA ARG A 1225 12.02 -26.46 54.10
C ARG A 1225 11.02 -25.35 54.46
N ALA A 1226 9.87 -25.75 55.02
CA ALA A 1226 8.72 -24.85 55.20
C ALA A 1226 8.99 -23.62 56.08
N ALA A 1227 9.71 -23.76 57.20
CA ALA A 1227 9.97 -22.64 58.12
C ALA A 1227 10.78 -21.50 57.48
N GLU A 1228 11.80 -21.84 56.68
CA GLU A 1228 12.61 -20.86 55.95
C GLU A 1228 11.81 -20.19 54.83
N ALA A 1229 11.00 -20.98 54.13
CA ALA A 1229 10.11 -20.46 53.10
C ALA A 1229 9.08 -19.48 53.67
N ASP A 1230 8.44 -19.81 54.78
CA ASP A 1230 7.42 -18.95 55.40
C ASP A 1230 8.00 -17.61 55.84
N GLN A 1231 9.21 -17.61 56.38
CA GLN A 1231 9.94 -16.38 56.73
C GLN A 1231 10.21 -15.53 55.47
N LEU A 1232 10.75 -16.12 54.40
CA LEU A 1232 11.04 -15.38 53.17
C LEU A 1232 9.77 -14.84 52.49
N GLN A 1233 8.68 -15.62 52.48
CA GLN A 1233 7.41 -15.14 51.94
C GLN A 1233 6.85 -13.97 52.76
N GLN A 1234 6.91 -14.03 54.09
CA GLN A 1234 6.43 -12.95 54.96
C GLN A 1234 7.27 -11.67 54.80
N ASP A 1235 8.59 -11.80 54.72
CA ASP A 1235 9.52 -10.70 54.43
C ASP A 1235 9.20 -10.05 53.07
N ALA A 1236 9.06 -10.87 52.02
CA ALA A 1236 8.74 -10.41 50.67
C ALA A 1236 7.39 -9.68 50.63
N LEU A 1237 6.34 -10.25 51.24
CA LEU A 1237 5.01 -9.64 51.33
C LEU A 1237 5.03 -8.30 52.05
N THR A 1238 5.78 -8.20 53.16
CA THR A 1238 5.88 -6.96 53.93
C THR A 1238 6.53 -5.85 53.09
N ARG A 1239 7.65 -6.15 52.42
CA ARG A 1239 8.34 -5.18 51.56
C ARG A 1239 7.57 -4.85 50.28
N LEU A 1240 6.94 -5.82 49.64
CA LEU A 1240 6.07 -5.62 48.48
C LEU A 1240 4.90 -4.70 48.84
N THR A 1241 4.23 -4.95 49.97
CA THR A 1241 3.14 -4.11 50.46
C THR A 1241 3.61 -2.67 50.68
N GLY A 1242 4.80 -2.47 51.27
CA GLY A 1242 5.37 -1.14 51.48
C GLY A 1242 5.82 -0.43 50.20
N THR A 1243 6.24 -1.18 49.18
CA THR A 1243 6.84 -0.62 47.94
C THR A 1243 5.79 -0.37 46.85
N LEU A 1244 4.92 -1.35 46.61
CA LEU A 1244 3.93 -1.36 45.52
C LEU A 1244 2.48 -1.18 46.00
N GLY A 1245 2.24 -1.29 47.30
CA GLY A 1245 0.90 -1.27 47.88
C GLY A 1245 0.23 -2.63 47.90
N GLU A 1246 -0.73 -2.78 48.82
CA GLU A 1246 -1.41 -4.03 49.14
C GLU A 1246 -2.19 -4.66 47.96
N HIS A 1247 -2.68 -3.80 47.06
CA HIS A 1247 -3.51 -4.16 45.91
C HIS A 1247 -2.72 -4.34 44.61
N SER A 1248 -1.40 -4.15 44.62
CA SER A 1248 -0.62 -4.37 43.40
C SER A 1248 -0.69 -5.82 42.93
N PRO A 1249 -0.70 -6.09 41.60
CA PRO A 1249 -0.81 -7.45 41.07
C PRO A 1249 0.28 -8.39 41.60
N GLN A 1250 1.51 -7.91 41.73
CA GLN A 1250 2.64 -8.69 42.25
C GLN A 1250 2.45 -9.05 43.73
N THR A 1251 2.01 -8.11 44.57
CA THR A 1251 1.74 -8.38 45.99
C THR A 1251 0.61 -9.40 46.13
N ALA A 1252 -0.45 -9.27 45.32
CA ALA A 1252 -1.56 -10.20 45.32
C ALA A 1252 -1.13 -11.62 44.85
N ALA A 1253 -0.30 -11.72 43.82
CA ALA A 1253 0.24 -13.00 43.32
C ALA A 1253 1.09 -13.71 44.37
N VAL A 1254 2.04 -13.00 45.01
CA VAL A 1254 2.87 -13.57 46.07
C VAL A 1254 2.02 -13.97 47.29
N ARG A 1255 0.96 -13.22 47.63
CA ARG A 1255 0.01 -13.59 48.69
C ARG A 1255 -0.73 -14.90 48.38
N ARG A 1256 -1.12 -15.11 47.12
CA ARG A 1256 -1.76 -16.36 46.66
C ARG A 1256 -0.79 -17.53 46.51
N GLY A 1257 0.52 -17.30 46.70
CA GLY A 1257 1.54 -18.32 46.51
C GLY A 1257 1.78 -18.65 45.03
N GLU A 1258 1.43 -17.74 44.11
CA GLU A 1258 1.71 -17.89 42.68
C GLU A 1258 3.19 -17.66 42.42
N ARG A 1259 3.77 -18.45 41.50
CA ARG A 1259 5.19 -18.33 41.18
C ARG A 1259 5.50 -17.06 40.40
N PRO A 1260 6.44 -16.21 40.86
CA PRO A 1260 6.83 -15.02 40.12
C PRO A 1260 7.48 -15.37 38.78
N PHE A 1261 7.34 -14.45 37.82
CA PHE A 1261 8.05 -14.45 36.55
C PHE A 1261 8.54 -13.03 36.26
N TRP A 1262 9.43 -12.90 35.30
CA TRP A 1262 9.93 -11.60 34.84
C TRP A 1262 9.91 -11.53 33.31
N ASP A 1263 8.96 -10.81 32.74
CA ASP A 1263 8.99 -10.56 31.30
C ASP A 1263 10.17 -9.66 30.93
N PHE A 1264 10.82 -10.02 29.83
CA PHE A 1264 11.71 -9.11 29.14
C PHE A 1264 10.89 -8.06 28.41
N GLU A 1265 11.21 -6.79 28.63
CA GLU A 1265 10.60 -5.67 27.92
C GLU A 1265 11.69 -5.02 27.06
N PRO A 1266 11.60 -5.05 25.73
CA PRO A 1266 12.46 -4.24 24.87
C PRO A 1266 12.31 -2.76 25.22
N GLN A 1267 13.39 -1.98 25.11
CA GLN A 1267 13.39 -0.56 25.46
C GLN A 1267 13.56 0.31 24.20
N PRO A 1268 12.95 1.50 24.14
CA PRO A 1268 13.03 2.36 22.96
C PRO A 1268 14.45 2.93 22.78
N THR A 1269 15.08 2.65 21.64
CA THR A 1269 16.47 2.99 21.28
C THR A 1269 16.67 4.41 20.75
#